data_AF-A0AAQ0TJ25-F1
#
_entry.id   AF-A0AAQ0TJ25-F1
#
_cell.length_a   1.000
_cell.length_b   1.000
_cell.length_c   1.000
_cell.angle_alpha   90.00
_cell.angle_beta   90.00
_cell.angle_gamma   90.00
#
_symmetry.space_group_name_H-M   'P 1'
#
loop_
_entity.id
_entity.type
_entity.pdbx_description
1 polymer ?
#
loop_
_entity_poly.entity_id
_entity_poly.type
_entity_poly.pdbx_seq_one_letter_code
_entity_poly.pdbx_strand_id
1 'polypeptide(L)'
;MEILFLCVVIFLFLLAVFDLSVGVSNDAVNFLNSAIGSKAASFKRVLIVASIGVFIGAAMSNGMMEIARHGIFRPEHFSFYDLICIFMAVMVTDIILLDVFNSLGMPTSTTVSMVFELLGATFVVALIKMAGGIGLGFDDLLNTEKALSVILGIFLSVAIAFFFGTVVQFISRMVFSFNYRSNLKWQIGIFGGICATAIVYFLLIKGAKDLSFMTPELKAWIKNNTALIILSCFAVFTVLMQLLHVCKVNVLKVIVLMGTFSLAVAFAGNDLVNFIGVPLSGLASYQDFMANGGGDSKGFLMDSLNGPANTPIYFLIGAGVIMVVSLATSKKARNVTKTEIGLGSQQGGDEMFGSSRIARRLVRWTLSFLSWLRRVTPAKVRRWFNRRFNVDETIMDQGAAFDLIRGSVNLVLAGALIALGTSLKLPLSTTFVTFMVAMGTSLADRAWGRESAVFRITGVISVIGGWFLTAGAAFIGAGMIVAAMHYGGQWVMLLLAALTIFIIINSNRRFRKKTEEDNGDALFQTIISTQDKTQTWPLLMMYITEQQEKFMTYAEEKYRDITSAFITESSGVLSKTESSLARQKTILKNARRKETLCFRHLTREMSIEKSTWFYLSNNCCMGILYNLRRINEVCKEHIDNNFLPLPPRYATEYELIRTQISTLFNDTLGLMRSGDTETIGNLRRHCDEIKDTVSDTYHRVHDQLRDGDTSAMSVLYVYVNMLQETQEMVSSIRKYLRAFAKLRDSEFRTRPAKIVMPTV
;
A
#
# COMPACT_ATOMS: atom_id res chain seq x y z
N MET A 1 0.04 -2.94 43.78
CA MET A 1 0.94 -3.30 42.66
C MET A 1 0.32 -4.40 41.80
N GLU A 2 -0.15 -5.50 42.39
CA GLU A 2 -0.75 -6.65 41.68
C GLU A 2 -1.93 -6.27 40.77
N ILE A 3 -2.88 -5.46 41.25
CA ILE A 3 -4.03 -4.99 40.45
C ILE A 3 -3.57 -4.19 39.22
N LEU A 4 -2.49 -3.40 39.33
CA LEU A 4 -1.99 -2.61 38.21
C LEU A 4 -1.42 -3.51 37.11
N PHE A 5 -0.65 -4.53 37.48
CA PHE A 5 -0.12 -5.50 36.51
C PHE A 5 -1.22 -6.33 35.87
N LEU A 6 -2.28 -6.68 36.62
CA LEU A 6 -3.48 -7.29 36.05
C LEU A 6 -4.13 -6.37 35.00
N CYS A 7 -4.28 -5.08 35.30
CA CYS A 7 -4.79 -4.09 34.34
C CYS A 7 -3.91 -4.00 33.08
N VAL A 8 -2.58 -4.07 33.23
CA VAL A 8 -1.65 -4.09 32.08
C VAL A 8 -1.87 -5.35 31.25
N VAL A 9 -1.98 -6.53 31.85
CA VAL A 9 -2.23 -7.79 31.12
C VAL A 9 -3.58 -7.73 30.39
N ILE A 10 -4.65 -7.25 31.04
CA ILE A 10 -5.95 -7.05 30.39
C ILE A 10 -5.80 -6.09 29.20
N PHE A 11 -5.04 -5.01 29.38
CA PHE A 11 -4.77 -4.06 28.30
C PHE A 11 -4.01 -4.70 27.14
N LEU A 12 -2.99 -5.54 27.38
CA LEU A 12 -2.29 -6.29 26.32
C LEU A 12 -3.27 -7.16 25.50
N PHE A 13 -4.22 -7.84 26.15
CA PHE A 13 -5.25 -8.61 25.44
C PHE A 13 -6.22 -7.72 24.67
N LEU A 14 -6.59 -6.55 25.19
CA LEU A 14 -7.41 -5.59 24.44
C LEU A 14 -6.69 -5.14 23.17
N LEU A 15 -5.39 -4.80 23.27
CA LEU A 15 -4.57 -4.44 22.12
C LEU A 15 -4.44 -5.61 21.13
N ALA A 16 -4.26 -6.84 21.61
CA ALA A 16 -4.23 -8.04 20.77
C ALA A 16 -5.50 -8.24 19.93
N VAL A 17 -6.68 -7.92 20.48
CA VAL A 17 -7.93 -7.96 19.71
C VAL A 17 -7.93 -6.92 18.58
N PHE A 18 -7.42 -5.73 18.84
CA PHE A 18 -7.26 -4.69 17.81
C PHE A 18 -6.24 -5.13 16.74
N ASP A 19 -5.10 -5.68 17.14
CA ASP A 19 -4.06 -6.14 16.21
C ASP A 19 -4.52 -7.33 15.39
N LEU A 20 -5.23 -8.30 15.97
CA LEU A 20 -5.89 -9.36 15.21
C LEU A 20 -6.87 -8.81 14.18
N SER A 21 -7.63 -7.77 14.53
CA SER A 21 -8.59 -7.15 13.62
C SER A 21 -7.90 -6.42 12.46
N VAL A 22 -6.90 -5.59 12.77
CA VAL A 22 -6.20 -4.75 11.79
C VAL A 22 -5.18 -5.56 10.98
N GLY A 23 -4.37 -6.38 11.63
CA GLY A 23 -3.33 -7.22 11.04
C GLY A 23 -3.90 -8.26 10.07
N VAL A 24 -4.95 -8.99 10.45
CA VAL A 24 -5.61 -9.92 9.52
C VAL A 24 -6.21 -9.18 8.33
N SER A 25 -6.76 -7.98 8.54
CA SER A 25 -7.28 -7.18 7.43
C SER A 25 -6.18 -6.75 6.45
N ASN A 26 -4.98 -6.45 6.95
CA ASN A 26 -3.80 -6.10 6.15
C ASN A 26 -3.31 -7.31 5.36
N ASP A 27 -3.16 -8.45 6.04
CA ASP A 27 -2.53 -9.64 5.47
C ASP A 27 -3.54 -10.53 4.71
N ALA A 28 -4.84 -10.28 4.83
CA ALA A 28 -5.91 -10.95 4.05
C ALA A 28 -5.63 -10.93 2.54
N VAL A 29 -5.03 -9.83 2.10
CA VAL A 29 -4.68 -9.55 0.73
C VAL A 29 -3.71 -10.61 0.19
N ASN A 30 -2.76 -11.07 1.01
CA ASN A 30 -1.74 -12.05 0.65
C ASN A 30 -2.31 -13.37 0.12
N PHE A 31 -3.45 -13.82 0.68
CA PHE A 31 -4.07 -15.09 0.29
C PHE A 31 -5.34 -14.96 -0.54
N LEU A 32 -6.01 -13.80 -0.54
CA LEU A 32 -7.19 -13.57 -1.37
C LEU A 32 -6.84 -13.11 -2.80
N ASN A 33 -5.72 -12.40 -2.99
CA ASN A 33 -5.37 -11.76 -4.26
C ASN A 33 -5.30 -12.73 -5.45
N SER A 34 -4.64 -13.87 -5.28
CA SER A 34 -4.45 -14.82 -6.38
C SER A 34 -5.75 -15.48 -6.83
N ALA A 35 -6.68 -15.74 -5.92
CA ALA A 35 -7.98 -16.32 -6.26
C ALA A 35 -8.95 -15.30 -6.85
N ILE A 36 -8.97 -14.07 -6.32
CA ILE A 36 -9.82 -12.99 -6.83
C ILE A 36 -9.29 -12.49 -8.18
N GLY A 37 -7.98 -12.25 -8.27
CA GLY A 37 -7.30 -11.74 -9.47
C GLY A 37 -7.40 -12.71 -10.65
N SER A 38 -7.41 -14.02 -10.41
CA SER A 38 -7.62 -15.03 -11.46
C SER A 38 -9.09 -15.37 -11.73
N LYS A 39 -10.03 -14.73 -11.01
CA LYS A 39 -11.48 -15.02 -11.05
C LYS A 39 -11.80 -16.52 -10.90
N ALA A 40 -11.06 -17.21 -10.03
CA ALA A 40 -11.27 -18.64 -9.79
C ALA A 40 -12.63 -18.95 -9.16
N ALA A 41 -13.13 -18.08 -8.28
CA ALA A 41 -14.46 -18.16 -7.69
C ALA A 41 -15.01 -16.77 -7.35
N SER A 42 -16.29 -16.69 -6.96
CA SER A 42 -16.85 -15.44 -6.45
C SER A 42 -16.19 -15.05 -5.13
N PHE A 43 -16.09 -13.75 -4.85
CA PHE A 43 -15.48 -13.23 -3.62
C PHE A 43 -16.01 -13.94 -2.36
N LYS A 44 -17.33 -14.16 -2.26
CA LYS A 44 -17.96 -14.87 -1.14
C LYS A 44 -17.41 -16.29 -0.95
N ARG A 45 -17.20 -17.04 -2.03
CA ARG A 45 -16.68 -18.41 -1.97
C ARG A 45 -15.20 -18.43 -1.55
N VAL A 46 -14.40 -17.54 -2.13
CA VAL A 46 -12.98 -17.40 -1.76
C VAL A 46 -12.85 -17.05 -0.27
N LEU A 47 -13.69 -16.12 0.20
CA LEU A 47 -13.73 -15.70 1.60
C LEU A 47 -14.06 -16.86 2.55
N ILE A 48 -15.09 -17.67 2.24
CA ILE A 48 -15.44 -18.85 3.05
C ILE A 48 -14.26 -19.83 3.14
N VAL A 49 -13.63 -20.14 2.01
CA VAL A 49 -12.50 -21.07 1.97
C VAL A 49 -11.32 -20.54 2.78
N ALA A 50 -11.01 -19.24 2.64
CA ALA A 50 -9.96 -18.60 3.41
C ALA A 50 -10.28 -18.56 4.91
N SER A 51 -11.51 -18.23 5.31
CA SER A 51 -11.95 -18.22 6.72
C SER A 51 -11.80 -19.59 7.39
N ILE A 52 -12.18 -20.67 6.69
CA ILE A 52 -11.98 -22.05 7.19
C ILE A 52 -10.47 -22.31 7.38
N GLY A 53 -9.66 -21.94 6.39
CA GLY A 53 -8.20 -22.10 6.48
C GLY A 53 -7.58 -21.32 7.65
N VAL A 54 -7.97 -20.06 7.82
CA VAL A 54 -7.50 -19.22 8.94
C VAL A 54 -7.88 -19.83 10.29
N PHE A 55 -9.13 -20.28 10.45
CA PHE A 55 -9.60 -20.89 11.69
C PHE A 55 -8.81 -22.16 12.04
N ILE A 56 -8.64 -23.06 11.06
CA ILE A 56 -7.86 -24.30 11.24
C ILE A 56 -6.40 -23.99 11.56
N GLY A 57 -5.78 -23.06 10.81
CA GLY A 57 -4.39 -22.66 11.04
C GLY A 57 -4.17 -22.09 12.43
N ALA A 58 -5.07 -21.21 12.90
CA ALA A 58 -4.99 -20.63 14.23
C ALA A 58 -5.11 -21.71 15.34
N ALA A 59 -6.07 -22.63 15.20
CA ALA A 59 -6.27 -23.72 16.15
C ALA A 59 -5.07 -24.70 16.23
N MET A 60 -4.21 -24.72 15.20
CA MET A 60 -3.05 -25.62 15.07
C MET A 60 -1.70 -24.95 15.37
N SER A 61 -1.67 -23.66 15.71
CA SER A 61 -0.49 -22.77 15.66
C SER A 61 0.51 -22.84 16.84
N ASN A 62 0.58 -23.94 17.59
CA ASN A 62 1.27 -23.93 18.89
C ASN A 62 2.82 -23.83 18.82
N GLY A 63 3.43 -24.14 17.66
CA GLY A 63 4.89 -24.31 17.53
C GLY A 63 5.73 -23.02 17.46
N MET A 64 5.12 -21.86 17.19
CA MET A 64 5.83 -20.59 16.97
C MET A 64 5.92 -19.70 18.23
N MET A 65 5.20 -20.07 19.30
CA MET A 65 5.01 -19.24 20.49
C MET A 65 6.31 -18.96 21.27
N GLU A 66 7.28 -19.86 21.16
CA GLU A 66 8.62 -19.75 21.76
C GLU A 66 9.37 -18.47 21.35
N ILE A 67 9.13 -17.97 20.13
CA ILE A 67 9.83 -16.79 19.60
C ILE A 67 9.51 -15.54 20.42
N ALA A 68 8.25 -15.36 20.81
CA ALA A 68 7.82 -14.22 21.62
C ALA A 68 8.23 -14.35 23.10
N ARG A 69 8.53 -15.56 23.57
CA ARG A 69 8.87 -15.86 24.98
C ARG A 69 10.36 -15.76 25.28
N HIS A 70 11.21 -16.32 24.41
CA HIS A 70 12.65 -16.44 24.63
C HIS A 70 13.45 -16.48 23.31
N GLY A 71 12.84 -16.07 22.20
CA GLY A 71 13.48 -16.09 20.88
C GLY A 71 14.45 -14.94 20.63
N ILE A 72 14.24 -13.80 21.29
CA ILE A 72 15.05 -12.57 21.12
C ILE A 72 15.85 -12.22 22.37
N PHE A 73 15.27 -12.47 23.54
CA PHE A 73 15.86 -12.19 24.85
C PHE A 73 15.97 -13.47 25.68
N ARG A 74 16.88 -13.48 26.66
CA ARG A 74 17.06 -14.59 27.60
C ARG A 74 16.34 -14.29 28.92
N PRO A 75 15.10 -14.79 29.12
CA PRO A 75 14.22 -14.33 30.19
C PRO A 75 14.77 -14.54 31.60
N GLU A 76 15.69 -15.51 31.79
CA GLU A 76 16.41 -15.75 33.04
C GLU A 76 17.20 -14.53 33.55
N HIS A 77 17.55 -13.59 32.66
CA HIS A 77 18.25 -12.36 33.02
C HIS A 77 17.34 -11.13 33.12
N PHE A 78 16.03 -11.29 32.92
CA PHE A 78 15.05 -10.19 32.99
C PHE A 78 14.10 -10.36 34.17
N SER A 79 13.82 -9.25 34.86
CA SER A 79 12.83 -9.24 35.92
C SER A 79 11.42 -9.24 35.33
N PHE A 80 10.43 -9.61 36.14
CA PHE A 80 9.02 -9.47 35.81
C PHE A 80 8.69 -8.07 35.25
N TYR A 81 9.15 -7.04 35.96
CA TYR A 81 8.91 -5.65 35.58
C TYR A 81 9.53 -5.30 34.22
N ASP A 82 10.77 -5.74 33.97
CA ASP A 82 11.44 -5.50 32.68
C ASP A 82 10.64 -6.10 31.52
N LEU A 83 10.18 -7.35 31.67
CA LEU A 83 9.41 -8.04 30.63
C LEU A 83 8.04 -7.41 30.40
N ILE A 84 7.34 -6.99 31.45
CA ILE A 84 6.07 -6.27 31.30
C ILE A 84 6.27 -4.95 30.56
N CYS A 85 7.34 -4.21 30.85
CA CYS A 85 7.67 -2.99 30.11
C CYS A 85 7.99 -3.29 28.63
N ILE A 86 8.76 -4.35 28.34
CA ILE A 86 9.06 -4.77 26.97
C ILE A 86 7.77 -5.14 26.23
N PHE A 87 6.93 -6.00 26.80
CA PHE A 87 5.68 -6.45 26.18
C PHE A 87 4.71 -5.29 25.94
N MET A 88 4.60 -4.36 26.89
CA MET A 88 3.77 -3.17 26.72
C MET A 88 4.33 -2.24 25.64
N ALA A 89 5.64 -2.03 25.59
CA ALA A 89 6.29 -1.22 24.56
C ALA A 89 6.07 -1.79 23.17
N VAL A 90 6.20 -3.11 23.01
CA VAL A 90 5.97 -3.82 21.75
C VAL A 90 4.54 -3.62 21.26
N MET A 91 3.53 -3.96 22.07
CA MET A 91 2.12 -3.84 21.66
C MET A 91 1.70 -2.39 21.34
N VAL A 92 2.19 -1.41 22.12
CA VAL A 92 1.91 0.00 21.85
C VAL A 92 2.57 0.45 20.54
N THR A 93 3.82 0.04 20.31
CA THR A 93 4.55 0.39 19.08
C THR A 93 3.90 -0.23 17.85
N ASP A 94 3.52 -1.51 17.92
CA ASP A 94 2.91 -2.24 16.80
C ASP A 94 1.63 -1.55 16.34
N ILE A 95 0.73 -1.20 17.27
CA ILE A 95 -0.50 -0.47 16.94
C ILE A 95 -0.22 0.88 16.28
N ILE A 96 0.73 1.64 16.82
CA ILE A 96 1.07 2.97 16.26
C ILE A 96 1.64 2.81 14.85
N LEU A 97 2.56 1.86 14.65
CA LEU A 97 3.18 1.63 13.36
C LEU A 97 2.18 1.09 12.34
N LEU A 98 1.44 0.03 12.68
CA LEU A 98 0.42 -0.54 11.81
C LEU A 98 -0.61 0.51 11.40
N ASP A 99 -1.04 1.38 12.31
CA ASP A 99 -2.00 2.43 11.99
C ASP A 99 -1.43 3.51 11.05
N VAL A 100 -0.20 3.95 11.29
CA VAL A 100 0.50 4.92 10.42
C VAL A 100 0.72 4.34 9.03
N PHE A 101 1.25 3.12 8.95
CA PHE A 101 1.54 2.47 7.67
C PHE A 101 0.27 2.14 6.89
N ASN A 102 -0.78 1.67 7.56
CA ASN A 102 -2.09 1.46 6.94
C ASN A 102 -2.68 2.78 6.41
N SER A 103 -2.51 3.87 7.15
CA SER A 103 -2.95 5.21 6.72
C SER A 103 -2.18 5.72 5.49
N LEU A 104 -0.92 5.33 5.37
CA LEU A 104 -0.03 5.62 4.23
C LEU A 104 -0.21 4.64 3.06
N GLY A 105 -0.93 3.52 3.26
CA GLY A 105 -1.18 2.51 2.22
C GLY A 105 0.06 1.72 1.81
N MET A 106 1.05 1.60 2.71
CA MET A 106 2.27 0.81 2.46
C MET A 106 2.12 -0.61 3.03
N PRO A 107 2.44 -1.67 2.28
CA PRO A 107 2.34 -3.04 2.78
C PRO A 107 3.38 -3.28 3.88
N THR A 108 2.91 -3.44 5.11
CA THR A 108 3.73 -3.79 6.27
C THR A 108 3.69 -5.27 6.57
N SER A 109 4.74 -5.74 7.24
CA SER A 109 4.79 -7.10 7.77
C SER A 109 4.71 -7.07 9.28
N THR A 110 3.64 -7.66 9.82
CA THR A 110 3.40 -7.86 11.25
C THR A 110 4.53 -8.67 11.90
N THR A 111 5.04 -9.69 11.20
CA THR A 111 6.20 -10.49 11.65
C THR A 111 7.46 -9.64 11.84
N VAL A 112 7.75 -8.74 10.90
CA VAL A 112 8.95 -7.90 10.95
C VAL A 112 8.82 -6.84 12.05
N SER A 113 7.65 -6.21 12.18
CA SER A 113 7.38 -5.26 13.26
C SER A 113 7.63 -5.91 14.62
N MET A 114 6.96 -7.03 14.92
CA MET A 114 7.06 -7.72 16.21
C MET A 114 8.50 -8.13 16.57
N VAL A 115 9.25 -8.70 15.60
CA VAL A 115 10.65 -9.12 15.82
C VAL A 115 11.54 -7.91 16.13
N PHE A 116 11.44 -6.83 15.35
CA PHE A 116 12.28 -5.66 15.54
C PHE A 116 11.87 -4.81 16.74
N GLU A 117 10.59 -4.80 17.11
CA GLU A 117 10.10 -4.18 18.36
C GLU A 117 10.65 -4.91 19.59
N LEU A 118 10.55 -6.25 19.62
CA LEU A 118 11.13 -7.05 20.69
C LEU A 118 12.65 -6.85 20.78
N LEU A 119 13.32 -6.84 19.63
CA LEU A 119 14.77 -6.62 19.59
C LEU A 119 15.13 -5.21 20.09
N GLY A 120 14.42 -4.17 19.64
CA GLY A 120 14.66 -2.78 20.03
C GLY A 120 14.40 -2.53 21.52
N ALA A 121 13.26 -3.00 22.02
CA ALA A 121 12.92 -2.89 23.43
C ALA A 121 13.94 -3.65 24.32
N THR A 122 14.26 -4.89 23.96
CA THR A 122 15.24 -5.68 24.72
C THR A 122 16.62 -5.05 24.67
N PHE A 123 17.06 -4.59 23.50
CA PHE A 123 18.38 -3.96 23.32
C PHE A 123 18.56 -2.76 24.24
N VAL A 124 17.53 -1.91 24.36
CA VAL A 124 17.56 -0.75 25.25
C VAL A 124 17.56 -1.16 26.73
N VAL A 125 16.74 -2.13 27.14
CA VAL A 125 16.75 -2.63 28.52
C VAL A 125 18.11 -3.26 28.86
N ALA A 126 18.71 -3.99 27.91
CA ALA A 126 20.05 -4.55 28.06
C ALA A 126 21.11 -3.45 28.27
N LEU A 127 21.07 -2.38 27.47
CA LEU A 127 21.94 -1.20 27.65
C LEU A 127 21.80 -0.58 29.05
N ILE A 128 20.56 -0.39 29.51
CA ILE A 128 20.28 0.19 30.83
C ILE A 128 20.88 -0.69 31.93
N LYS A 129 20.71 -2.01 31.82
CA LYS A 129 21.25 -2.95 32.79
C LYS A 129 22.78 -2.97 32.79
N MET A 130 23.41 -3.04 31.62
CA MET A 130 24.86 -2.98 31.48
C MET A 130 25.42 -1.69 32.09
N ALA A 131 24.77 -0.55 31.84
CA ALA A 131 25.13 0.72 32.47
C ALA A 131 24.93 0.71 34.00
N GLY A 132 23.99 -0.08 34.50
CA GLY A 132 23.76 -0.34 35.92
C GLY A 132 24.80 -1.27 36.58
N GLY A 133 25.82 -1.73 35.84
CA GLY A 133 26.97 -2.44 36.39
C GLY A 133 26.85 -3.96 36.46
N ILE A 134 25.87 -4.58 35.78
CA ILE A 134 25.88 -6.06 35.64
C ILE A 134 27.04 -6.47 34.74
N GLY A 135 27.84 -7.45 35.17
CA GLY A 135 28.97 -7.98 34.39
C GLY A 135 28.57 -8.86 33.19
N LEU A 136 27.35 -8.71 32.67
CA LEU A 136 26.80 -9.49 31.56
C LEU A 136 26.90 -8.70 30.25
N GLY A 137 27.28 -9.39 29.17
CA GLY A 137 27.34 -8.81 27.82
C GLY A 137 26.00 -8.86 27.09
N PHE A 138 25.97 -8.31 25.87
CA PHE A 138 24.80 -8.43 24.99
C PHE A 138 24.49 -9.88 24.62
N ASP A 139 25.52 -10.69 24.48
CA ASP A 139 25.52 -12.11 24.16
C ASP A 139 24.91 -12.98 25.28
N ASP A 140 24.93 -12.49 26.51
CA ASP A 140 24.26 -13.10 27.66
C ASP A 140 22.79 -12.66 27.77
N LEU A 141 22.48 -11.38 27.48
CA LEU A 141 21.14 -10.82 27.63
C LEU A 141 20.23 -11.09 26.42
N LEU A 142 20.80 -11.08 25.22
CA LEU A 142 20.09 -11.36 23.97
C LEU A 142 20.33 -12.80 23.54
N ASN A 143 19.31 -13.39 22.94
CA ASN A 143 19.47 -14.64 22.20
C ASN A 143 20.02 -14.34 20.80
N THR A 144 21.26 -13.85 20.73
CA THR A 144 21.86 -13.28 19.52
C THR A 144 21.86 -14.26 18.35
N GLU A 145 22.15 -15.55 18.59
CA GLU A 145 22.12 -16.58 17.55
C GLU A 145 20.72 -16.76 16.98
N LYS A 146 19.71 -16.92 17.85
CA LYS A 146 18.33 -17.11 17.39
C LYS A 146 17.78 -15.84 16.75
N ALA A 147 18.03 -14.67 17.33
CA ALA A 147 17.61 -13.38 16.78
C ALA A 147 18.21 -13.14 15.39
N LEU A 148 19.51 -13.40 15.21
CA LEU A 148 20.17 -13.27 13.91
C LEU A 148 19.62 -14.29 12.91
N SER A 149 19.39 -15.54 13.32
CA SER A 149 18.75 -16.55 12.48
C SER A 149 17.34 -16.15 12.03
N VAL A 150 16.57 -15.51 12.91
CA VAL A 150 15.23 -14.98 12.58
C VAL A 150 15.32 -13.84 11.58
N ILE A 151 16.17 -12.84 11.84
CA ILE A 151 16.38 -11.68 10.94
C ILE A 151 16.86 -12.14 9.56
N LEU A 152 17.84 -13.06 9.53
CA LEU A 152 18.36 -13.63 8.29
C LEU A 152 17.28 -14.43 7.56
N GLY A 153 16.47 -15.21 8.28
CA GLY A 153 15.31 -15.92 7.73
C GLY A 153 14.34 -14.99 7.01
N ILE A 154 13.97 -13.87 7.64
CA ILE A 154 13.09 -12.85 7.06
C ILE A 154 13.66 -12.32 5.74
N PHE A 155 14.90 -11.83 5.72
CA PHE A 155 15.47 -11.21 4.52
C PHE A 155 15.86 -12.22 3.44
N LEU A 156 16.35 -13.40 3.81
CA LEU A 156 16.69 -14.46 2.86
C LEU A 156 15.44 -15.00 2.16
N SER A 157 14.29 -15.03 2.86
CA SER A 157 13.02 -15.47 2.28
C SER A 157 12.60 -14.63 1.06
N VAL A 158 12.94 -13.33 1.03
CA VAL A 158 12.68 -12.43 -0.11
C VAL A 158 13.36 -12.96 -1.38
N ALA A 159 14.64 -13.31 -1.28
CA ALA A 159 15.43 -13.79 -2.41
C ALA A 159 14.97 -15.20 -2.85
N ILE A 160 14.75 -16.09 -1.89
CA ILE A 160 14.26 -17.46 -2.14
C ILE A 160 12.89 -17.42 -2.83
N ALA A 161 11.94 -16.66 -2.29
CA ALA A 161 10.59 -16.52 -2.82
C ALA A 161 10.58 -15.98 -4.25
N PHE A 162 11.37 -14.94 -4.53
CA PHE A 162 11.50 -14.38 -5.87
C PHE A 162 12.10 -15.38 -6.87
N PHE A 163 13.18 -16.07 -6.45
CA PHE A 163 13.86 -17.06 -7.29
C PHE A 163 12.94 -18.24 -7.63
N PHE A 164 12.35 -18.90 -6.63
CA PHE A 164 11.44 -20.03 -6.86
C PHE A 164 10.17 -19.60 -7.57
N GLY A 165 9.63 -18.41 -7.30
CA GLY A 165 8.50 -17.85 -8.04
C GLY A 165 8.82 -17.75 -9.54
N THR A 166 10.00 -17.24 -9.88
CA THR A 166 10.45 -17.14 -11.27
C THR A 166 10.64 -18.53 -11.89
N VAL A 167 11.34 -19.44 -11.21
CA VAL A 167 11.69 -20.77 -11.73
C VAL A 167 10.45 -21.66 -11.92
N VAL A 168 9.61 -21.78 -10.88
CA VAL A 168 8.43 -22.65 -10.93
C VAL A 168 7.42 -22.15 -11.96
N GLN A 169 7.24 -20.83 -12.06
CA GLN A 169 6.37 -20.26 -13.09
C GLN A 169 6.94 -20.49 -14.50
N PHE A 170 8.25 -20.29 -14.69
CA PHE A 170 8.91 -20.56 -15.97
C PHE A 170 8.72 -22.02 -16.41
N ILE A 171 8.90 -22.98 -15.49
CA ILE A 171 8.65 -24.41 -15.76
C ILE A 171 7.17 -24.65 -16.08
N SER A 172 6.25 -24.03 -15.31
CA SER A 172 4.81 -24.16 -15.55
C SER A 172 4.42 -23.65 -16.95
N ARG A 173 5.03 -22.55 -17.42
CA ARG A 173 4.85 -22.02 -18.77
C ARG A 173 5.48 -22.89 -19.86
N MET A 174 6.61 -23.53 -19.58
CA MET A 174 7.16 -24.54 -20.47
C MET A 174 6.19 -25.71 -20.67
N VAL A 175 5.42 -26.10 -19.66
CA VAL A 175 4.44 -27.20 -19.76
C VAL A 175 3.14 -26.73 -20.42
N PHE A 176 2.49 -25.68 -19.90
CA PHE A 176 1.10 -25.33 -20.25
C PHE A 176 0.91 -24.24 -21.31
N SER A 177 1.97 -23.54 -21.74
CA SER A 177 1.88 -22.37 -22.63
C SER A 177 0.87 -21.31 -22.14
N PHE A 178 0.66 -20.24 -22.90
CA PHE A 178 -0.34 -19.19 -22.59
C PHE A 178 -1.75 -19.53 -23.14
N ASN A 179 -1.82 -20.35 -24.19
CA ASN A 179 -3.05 -20.96 -24.71
C ASN A 179 -3.25 -22.36 -24.12
N TYR A 180 -3.58 -22.42 -22.83
CA TYR A 180 -3.71 -23.69 -22.12
C TYR A 180 -4.94 -24.49 -22.59
N ARG A 181 -6.07 -23.86 -22.96
CA ARG A 181 -7.33 -24.60 -23.27
C ARG A 181 -7.24 -25.61 -24.43
N SER A 182 -6.32 -25.45 -25.40
CA SER A 182 -6.28 -26.32 -26.60
C SER A 182 -5.55 -27.65 -26.44
N ASN A 183 -4.75 -27.86 -25.39
CA ASN A 183 -3.84 -29.03 -25.28
C ASN A 183 -3.89 -29.83 -23.96
N LEU A 184 -4.89 -29.62 -23.09
CA LEU A 184 -4.93 -30.16 -21.71
C LEU A 184 -5.46 -31.61 -21.59
N LYS A 185 -4.91 -32.58 -22.32
CA LYS A 185 -5.45 -33.96 -22.24
C LYS A 185 -5.15 -34.66 -20.90
N TRP A 186 -3.88 -34.75 -20.51
CA TRP A 186 -3.43 -35.49 -19.30
C TRP A 186 -2.51 -34.67 -18.39
N GLN A 187 -1.91 -33.60 -18.93
CA GLN A 187 -0.98 -32.75 -18.21
C GLN A 187 -1.63 -32.05 -17.00
N ILE A 188 -2.94 -31.75 -17.09
CA ILE A 188 -3.68 -31.06 -16.04
C ILE A 188 -3.89 -31.92 -14.78
N GLY A 189 -4.12 -33.23 -14.95
CA GLY A 189 -4.21 -34.17 -13.83
C GLY A 189 -2.88 -34.30 -13.10
N ILE A 190 -1.77 -34.38 -13.83
CA ILE A 190 -0.42 -34.42 -13.24
C ILE A 190 -0.12 -33.14 -12.48
N PHE A 191 -0.33 -31.97 -13.09
CA PHE A 191 -0.07 -30.69 -12.42
C PHE A 191 -0.94 -30.51 -11.18
N GLY A 192 -2.24 -30.83 -11.26
CA GLY A 192 -3.12 -30.84 -10.10
C GLY A 192 -2.67 -31.80 -9.01
N GLY A 193 -2.19 -32.99 -9.38
CA GLY A 193 -1.59 -33.94 -8.46
C GLY A 193 -0.34 -33.41 -7.77
N ILE A 194 0.58 -32.78 -8.51
CA ILE A 194 1.78 -32.14 -7.94
C ILE A 194 1.37 -31.03 -6.95
N CYS A 195 0.47 -30.13 -7.34
CA CYS A 195 0.03 -29.04 -6.48
C CYS A 195 -0.67 -29.54 -5.21
N ALA A 196 -1.61 -30.48 -5.33
CA ALA A 196 -2.32 -31.04 -4.19
C ALA A 196 -1.38 -31.81 -3.24
N THR A 197 -0.44 -32.58 -3.80
CA THR A 197 0.57 -33.31 -3.02
C THR A 197 1.52 -32.34 -2.30
N ALA A 198 1.94 -31.26 -2.97
CA ALA A 198 2.76 -30.23 -2.35
C ALA A 198 2.03 -29.57 -1.17
N ILE A 199 0.76 -29.20 -1.34
CA ILE A 199 -0.07 -28.66 -0.26
C ILE A 199 -0.12 -29.64 0.91
N VAL A 200 -0.46 -30.91 0.67
CA VAL A 200 -0.53 -31.93 1.72
C VAL A 200 0.82 -32.13 2.41
N TYR A 201 1.91 -32.21 1.66
CA TYR A 201 3.24 -32.41 2.24
C TYR A 201 3.65 -31.24 3.15
N PHE A 202 3.54 -30.01 2.65
CA PHE A 202 3.99 -28.85 3.43
C PHE A 202 3.05 -28.53 4.59
N LEU A 203 1.74 -28.67 4.41
CA LEU A 203 0.75 -28.33 5.43
C LEU A 203 0.54 -29.46 6.45
N LEU A 204 0.32 -30.71 5.99
CA LEU A 204 -0.02 -31.83 6.87
C LEU A 204 1.18 -32.67 7.31
N ILE A 205 2.27 -32.74 6.56
CA ILE A 205 3.43 -33.57 6.97
C ILE A 205 4.50 -32.73 7.64
N LYS A 206 4.76 -31.51 7.13
CA LYS A 206 5.73 -30.59 7.73
C LYS A 206 5.10 -29.67 8.76
N GLY A 207 3.94 -29.05 8.47
CA GLY A 207 3.24 -28.17 9.41
C GLY A 207 2.66 -28.89 10.64
N ALA A 208 2.21 -30.14 10.50
CA ALA A 208 1.57 -30.89 11.59
C ALA A 208 2.53 -31.50 12.63
N LYS A 209 3.86 -31.43 12.42
CA LYS A 209 4.83 -32.16 13.27
C LYS A 209 4.83 -31.73 14.73
N ASP A 210 4.30 -30.55 15.01
CA ASP A 210 4.24 -29.95 16.35
C ASP A 210 2.83 -29.94 16.95
N LEU A 211 1.89 -30.69 16.36
CA LEU A 211 0.55 -30.86 16.92
C LEU A 211 0.60 -31.65 18.23
N SER A 212 -0.15 -31.21 19.22
CA SER A 212 -0.23 -31.81 20.57
C SER A 212 -0.72 -33.27 20.57
N PHE A 213 -1.37 -33.71 19.50
CA PHE A 213 -1.88 -35.08 19.31
C PHE A 213 -0.95 -36.00 18.49
N MET A 214 0.20 -35.50 17.99
CA MET A 214 1.19 -36.34 17.31
C MET A 214 2.05 -37.11 18.34
N THR A 215 1.77 -38.40 18.51
CA THR A 215 2.62 -39.28 19.33
C THR A 215 4.01 -39.47 18.68
N PRO A 216 5.08 -39.69 19.47
CA PRO A 216 6.43 -39.92 18.95
C PRO A 216 6.51 -41.09 17.95
N GLU A 217 5.73 -42.14 18.19
CA GLU A 217 5.60 -43.32 17.33
C GLU A 217 5.03 -42.96 15.95
N LEU A 218 3.96 -42.15 15.92
CA LEU A 218 3.36 -41.68 14.68
C LEU A 218 4.34 -40.79 13.90
N LYS A 219 5.10 -39.91 14.58
CA LYS A 219 6.14 -39.08 13.94
C LYS A 219 7.23 -39.93 13.29
N ALA A 220 7.69 -40.97 13.96
CA ALA A 220 8.71 -41.89 13.44
C ALA A 220 8.18 -42.68 12.23
N TRP A 221 6.95 -43.18 12.31
CA TRP A 221 6.30 -43.89 11.20
C TRP A 221 6.15 -43.01 9.97
N ILE A 222 5.68 -41.76 10.13
CA ILE A 222 5.57 -40.79 9.04
C ILE A 222 6.94 -40.52 8.42
N LYS A 223 7.98 -40.32 9.24
CA LYS A 223 9.34 -40.05 8.74
C LYS A 223 9.87 -41.20 7.90
N ASN A 224 9.68 -42.45 8.33
CA ASN A 224 10.15 -43.64 7.60
C ASN A 224 9.36 -43.90 6.32
N ASN A 225 8.06 -43.54 6.30
CA ASN A 225 7.18 -43.76 5.16
C ASN A 225 6.93 -42.50 4.31
N THR A 226 7.67 -41.41 4.54
CA THR A 226 7.40 -40.11 3.89
C THR A 226 7.39 -40.22 2.36
N ALA A 227 8.34 -40.94 1.77
CA ALA A 227 8.40 -41.13 0.31
C ALA A 227 7.18 -41.90 -0.23
N LEU A 228 6.74 -42.95 0.48
CA LEU A 228 5.57 -43.76 0.11
C LEU A 228 4.28 -42.93 0.25
N ILE A 229 4.15 -42.13 1.31
CA ILE A 229 3.02 -41.22 1.51
C ILE A 229 2.97 -40.19 0.38
N ILE A 230 4.09 -39.55 0.03
CA ILE A 230 4.13 -38.56 -1.06
C ILE A 230 3.76 -39.21 -2.39
N LEU A 231 4.31 -40.39 -2.70
CA LEU A 231 4.08 -41.05 -3.99
C LEU A 231 2.63 -41.58 -4.13
N SER A 232 2.06 -42.11 -3.04
CA SER A 232 0.66 -42.51 -2.99
C SER A 232 -0.29 -41.30 -3.08
N CYS A 233 -0.03 -40.21 -2.34
CA CYS A 233 -0.77 -38.95 -2.48
C CYS A 233 -0.69 -38.42 -3.92
N PHE A 234 0.49 -38.43 -4.54
CA PHE A 234 0.66 -38.01 -5.92
C PHE A 234 -0.18 -38.85 -6.88
N ALA A 235 -0.11 -40.18 -6.79
CA ALA A 235 -0.91 -41.05 -7.63
C ALA A 235 -2.42 -40.81 -7.45
N VAL A 236 -2.91 -40.78 -6.20
CA VAL A 236 -4.33 -40.57 -5.88
C VAL A 236 -4.80 -39.20 -6.36
N PHE A 237 -4.07 -38.13 -6.05
CA PHE A 237 -4.47 -36.79 -6.47
C PHE A 237 -4.38 -36.59 -7.98
N THR A 238 -3.39 -37.18 -8.65
CA THR A 238 -3.33 -37.15 -10.12
C THR A 238 -4.55 -37.83 -10.74
N VAL A 239 -4.94 -39.01 -10.26
CA VAL A 239 -6.15 -39.70 -10.73
C VAL A 239 -7.40 -38.87 -10.41
N LEU A 240 -7.54 -38.36 -9.19
CA LEU A 240 -8.67 -37.53 -8.79
C LEU A 240 -8.80 -36.27 -9.67
N MET A 241 -7.71 -35.55 -9.88
CA MET A 241 -7.70 -34.34 -10.72
C MET A 241 -7.99 -34.67 -12.18
N GLN A 242 -7.54 -35.81 -12.67
CA GLN A 242 -7.87 -36.28 -14.01
C GLN A 242 -9.35 -36.67 -14.14
N LEU A 243 -9.94 -37.33 -13.13
CA LEU A 243 -11.37 -37.64 -13.09
C LEU A 243 -12.22 -36.37 -13.06
N LEU A 244 -11.85 -35.38 -12.24
CA LEU A 244 -12.51 -34.07 -12.21
C LEU A 244 -12.45 -33.38 -13.58
N HIS A 245 -11.30 -33.49 -14.28
CA HIS A 245 -11.17 -32.96 -15.62
C HIS A 245 -12.12 -33.64 -16.62
N VAL A 246 -12.25 -34.97 -16.55
CA VAL A 246 -13.20 -35.76 -17.37
C VAL A 246 -14.65 -35.36 -17.07
N CYS A 247 -14.98 -35.10 -15.81
CA CYS A 247 -16.28 -34.56 -15.38
C CYS A 247 -16.51 -33.09 -15.77
N LYS A 248 -15.64 -32.49 -16.59
CA LYS A 248 -15.68 -31.09 -17.04
C LYS A 248 -15.57 -30.06 -15.91
N VAL A 249 -15.02 -30.44 -14.76
CA VAL A 249 -14.69 -29.51 -13.68
C VAL A 249 -13.37 -28.82 -14.00
N ASN A 250 -13.29 -27.50 -13.81
CA ASN A 250 -12.06 -26.75 -14.03
C ASN A 250 -11.07 -27.00 -12.87
N VAL A 251 -10.15 -27.94 -13.09
CA VAL A 251 -9.11 -28.35 -12.14
C VAL A 251 -8.27 -27.16 -11.65
N LEU A 252 -7.95 -26.18 -12.51
CA LEU A 252 -7.16 -25.01 -12.09
C LEU A 252 -7.92 -24.14 -11.07
N LYS A 253 -9.25 -24.02 -11.19
CA LYS A 253 -10.07 -23.33 -10.18
C LYS A 253 -10.05 -24.08 -8.84
N VAL A 254 -10.07 -25.41 -8.88
CA VAL A 254 -9.94 -26.26 -7.68
C VAL A 254 -8.57 -26.06 -7.02
N ILE A 255 -7.48 -26.09 -7.80
CA ILE A 255 -6.12 -25.87 -7.28
C ILE A 255 -5.99 -24.47 -6.67
N VAL A 256 -6.54 -23.43 -7.31
CA VAL A 256 -6.51 -22.08 -6.76
C VAL A 256 -7.26 -22.01 -5.42
N LEU A 257 -8.42 -22.66 -5.29
CA LEU A 257 -9.15 -22.69 -4.02
C LEU A 257 -8.41 -23.50 -2.94
N MET A 258 -7.85 -24.66 -3.30
CA MET A 258 -7.00 -25.45 -2.39
C MET A 258 -5.75 -24.67 -1.96
N GLY A 259 -5.13 -23.93 -2.88
CA GLY A 259 -3.99 -23.07 -2.60
C GLY A 259 -4.36 -21.89 -1.70
N THR A 260 -5.54 -21.29 -1.90
CA THR A 260 -6.07 -20.24 -1.02
C THR A 260 -6.25 -20.77 0.40
N PHE A 261 -6.86 -21.94 0.54
CA PHE A 261 -7.00 -22.64 1.81
C PHE A 261 -5.64 -22.89 2.45
N SER A 262 -4.70 -23.50 1.70
CA SER A 262 -3.37 -23.84 2.21
C SER A 262 -2.58 -22.63 2.68
N LEU A 263 -2.62 -21.55 1.91
CA LEU A 263 -1.92 -20.31 2.25
C LEU A 263 -2.58 -19.62 3.45
N ALA A 264 -3.91 -19.67 3.57
CA ALA A 264 -4.62 -19.15 4.75
C ALA A 264 -4.29 -19.92 6.04
N VAL A 265 -4.16 -21.26 5.96
CA VAL A 265 -3.69 -22.09 7.08
C VAL A 265 -2.25 -21.73 7.47
N ALA A 266 -1.35 -21.64 6.48
CA ALA A 266 0.05 -21.30 6.72
C ALA A 266 0.20 -19.88 7.28
N PHE A 267 -0.60 -18.93 6.79
CA PHE A 267 -0.67 -17.56 7.30
C PHE A 267 -1.07 -17.55 8.78
N ALA A 268 -2.21 -18.16 9.12
CA ALA A 268 -2.68 -18.16 10.49
C ALA A 268 -1.72 -18.91 11.43
N GLY A 269 -1.10 -20.01 10.99
CA GLY A 269 -0.10 -20.73 11.77
C GLY A 269 1.22 -19.96 11.99
N ASN A 270 1.54 -19.00 11.14
CA ASN A 270 2.76 -18.19 11.25
C ASN A 270 2.50 -16.88 12.01
N ASP A 271 1.45 -16.15 11.61
CA ASP A 271 1.23 -14.78 12.07
C ASP A 271 0.40 -14.68 13.33
N LEU A 272 -0.26 -15.75 13.77
CA LEU A 272 -0.99 -15.75 15.05
C LEU A 272 -0.08 -15.34 16.22
N VAL A 273 1.17 -15.81 16.23
CA VAL A 273 2.14 -15.48 17.29
C VAL A 273 2.47 -14.00 17.33
N ASN A 274 2.45 -13.30 16.19
CA ASN A 274 2.68 -11.86 16.15
C ASN A 274 1.63 -11.11 16.99
N PHE A 275 0.39 -11.61 17.01
CA PHE A 275 -0.73 -10.94 17.66
C PHE A 275 -0.95 -11.35 19.13
N ILE A 276 -0.85 -12.65 19.43
CA ILE A 276 -1.16 -13.17 20.77
C ILE A 276 0.07 -13.61 21.55
N GLY A 277 1.24 -13.69 20.92
CA GLY A 277 2.45 -14.21 21.57
C GLY A 277 2.95 -13.34 22.71
N VAL A 278 3.02 -12.04 22.49
CA VAL A 278 3.41 -11.06 23.52
C VAL A 278 2.38 -10.99 24.66
N PRO A 279 1.06 -10.86 24.40
CA PRO A 279 0.04 -10.93 25.45
C PRO A 279 0.05 -12.23 26.28
N LEU A 280 0.21 -13.39 25.62
CA LEU A 280 0.30 -14.68 26.32
C LEU A 280 1.57 -14.81 27.15
N SER A 281 2.68 -14.25 26.68
CA SER A 281 3.94 -14.18 27.44
C SER A 281 3.78 -13.27 28.66
N GLY A 282 3.09 -12.13 28.51
CA GLY A 282 2.73 -11.25 29.62
C GLY A 282 1.82 -11.93 30.65
N LEU A 283 0.82 -12.72 30.20
CA LEU A 283 -0.05 -13.50 31.08
C LEU A 283 0.74 -14.57 31.85
N ALA A 284 1.60 -15.32 31.16
CA ALA A 284 2.43 -16.36 31.79
C ALA A 284 3.38 -15.74 32.83
N SER A 285 4.00 -14.62 32.50
CA SER A 285 4.87 -13.86 33.42
C SER A 285 4.10 -13.40 34.66
N TYR A 286 2.86 -12.92 34.48
CA TYR A 286 2.00 -12.48 35.59
C TYR A 286 1.56 -13.65 36.47
N GLN A 287 1.17 -14.78 35.89
CA GLN A 287 0.77 -15.97 36.65
C GLN A 287 1.90 -16.51 37.51
N ASP A 288 3.12 -16.56 36.95
CA ASP A 288 4.31 -16.99 37.69
C ASP A 288 4.68 -15.99 38.80
N PHE A 289 4.65 -14.69 38.51
CA PHE A 289 4.86 -13.65 39.51
C PHE A 289 3.85 -13.72 40.67
N MET A 290 2.57 -13.98 40.38
CA MET A 290 1.54 -14.13 41.41
C MET A 290 1.72 -15.40 42.26
N ALA A 291 2.26 -16.47 41.68
CA ALA A 291 2.50 -17.72 42.39
C ALA A 291 3.79 -17.67 43.24
N ASN A 292 4.86 -17.07 42.69
CA ASN A 292 6.23 -17.25 43.19
C ASN A 292 6.98 -15.94 43.49
N GLY A 293 6.45 -14.79 43.06
CA GLY A 293 7.19 -13.52 43.07
C GLY A 293 7.20 -12.76 44.39
N GLY A 294 6.37 -13.15 45.38
CA GLY A 294 6.38 -12.56 46.73
C GLY A 294 6.20 -11.03 46.79
N GLY A 295 5.65 -10.41 45.74
CA GLY A 295 5.49 -8.96 45.61
C GLY A 295 6.71 -8.20 45.05
N ASP A 296 7.87 -8.84 44.84
CA ASP A 296 9.08 -8.20 44.31
C ASP A 296 9.11 -8.20 42.78
N SER A 297 8.39 -7.26 42.18
CA SER A 297 8.31 -7.15 40.71
C SER A 297 9.64 -6.83 40.00
N LYS A 298 10.63 -6.26 40.70
CA LYS A 298 11.90 -5.83 40.09
C LYS A 298 13.04 -6.83 40.31
N GLY A 299 12.98 -7.63 41.37
CA GLY A 299 13.95 -8.70 41.64
C GLY A 299 13.54 -10.08 41.12
N PHE A 300 12.25 -10.36 40.92
CA PHE A 300 11.80 -11.67 40.46
C PHE A 300 12.15 -11.93 38.98
N LEU A 301 13.09 -12.84 38.73
CA LEU A 301 13.58 -13.22 37.40
C LEU A 301 12.64 -14.22 36.70
N MET A 302 12.57 -14.16 35.37
CA MET A 302 11.53 -14.81 34.56
C MET A 302 11.97 -16.13 33.91
N ASP A 303 12.75 -16.96 34.60
CA ASP A 303 13.23 -18.24 34.03
C ASP A 303 12.09 -19.20 33.61
N SER A 304 10.88 -19.05 34.19
CA SER A 304 9.69 -19.82 33.81
C SER A 304 9.31 -19.68 32.33
N LEU A 305 9.73 -18.61 31.66
CA LEU A 305 9.46 -18.42 30.23
C LEU A 305 10.29 -19.34 29.33
N ASN A 306 11.42 -19.87 29.80
CA ASN A 306 12.24 -20.88 29.10
C ASN A 306 11.55 -22.25 29.01
N GLY A 307 10.54 -22.49 29.85
CA GLY A 307 9.71 -23.69 29.78
C GLY A 307 8.83 -23.74 28.52
N PRO A 308 8.33 -24.94 28.13
CA PRO A 308 7.52 -25.11 26.94
C PRO A 308 6.24 -24.26 26.99
N ALA A 309 5.93 -23.62 25.86
CA ALA A 309 4.74 -22.80 25.71
C ALA A 309 3.47 -23.66 25.64
N ASN A 310 2.87 -23.97 26.79
CA ASN A 310 1.59 -24.67 26.85
C ASN A 310 0.44 -23.66 26.74
N THR A 311 0.19 -23.15 25.53
CA THR A 311 -0.96 -22.25 25.30
C THR A 311 -2.27 -23.05 25.34
N PRO A 312 -3.22 -22.69 26.21
CA PRO A 312 -4.52 -23.34 26.23
C PRO A 312 -5.29 -23.16 24.91
N ILE A 313 -5.93 -24.24 24.44
CA ILE A 313 -6.59 -24.27 23.13
C ILE A 313 -7.70 -23.22 22.97
N TYR A 314 -8.33 -22.79 24.07
CA TYR A 314 -9.39 -21.79 24.04
C TYR A 314 -8.89 -20.41 23.59
N PHE A 315 -7.62 -20.04 23.89
CA PHE A 315 -7.04 -18.80 23.37
C PHE A 315 -6.82 -18.88 21.85
N LEU A 316 -6.37 -20.04 21.36
CA LEU A 316 -6.16 -20.28 19.93
C LEU A 316 -7.48 -20.24 19.14
N ILE A 317 -8.52 -20.89 19.68
CA ILE A 317 -9.87 -20.87 19.10
C ILE A 317 -10.45 -19.46 19.12
N GLY A 318 -10.36 -18.76 20.26
CA GLY A 318 -10.85 -17.39 20.40
C GLY A 318 -10.19 -16.42 19.41
N ALA A 319 -8.86 -16.49 19.28
CA ALA A 319 -8.13 -15.72 18.29
C ALA A 319 -8.57 -16.08 16.86
N GLY A 320 -8.69 -17.36 16.53
CA GLY A 320 -9.20 -17.83 15.24
C GLY A 320 -10.58 -17.27 14.89
N VAL A 321 -11.51 -17.19 15.86
CA VAL A 321 -12.83 -16.58 15.67
C VAL A 321 -12.70 -15.08 15.36
N ILE A 322 -11.87 -14.35 16.11
CA ILE A 322 -11.65 -12.91 15.89
C ILE A 322 -11.07 -12.67 14.49
N MET A 323 -10.08 -13.47 14.07
CA MET A 323 -9.49 -13.37 12.73
C MET A 323 -10.55 -13.59 11.63
N VAL A 324 -11.42 -14.60 11.78
CA VAL A 324 -12.49 -14.89 10.82
C VAL A 324 -13.52 -13.76 10.77
N VAL A 325 -13.96 -13.25 11.92
CA VAL A 325 -14.91 -12.12 11.99
C VAL A 325 -14.31 -10.87 11.37
N SER A 326 -13.04 -10.57 11.64
CA SER A 326 -12.32 -9.47 11.02
C SER A 326 -12.28 -9.63 9.50
N LEU A 327 -11.86 -10.79 9.00
CA LEU A 327 -11.81 -11.08 7.57
C LEU A 327 -13.18 -10.92 6.88
N ALA A 328 -14.25 -11.37 7.54
CA ALA A 328 -15.61 -11.29 7.01
C ALA A 328 -16.20 -9.87 7.01
N THR A 329 -15.85 -9.04 8.00
CA THR A 329 -16.45 -7.71 8.21
C THR A 329 -15.59 -6.55 7.68
N SER A 330 -14.32 -6.81 7.36
CA SER A 330 -13.37 -5.76 6.98
C SER A 330 -13.61 -5.20 5.58
N LYS A 331 -14.18 -3.98 5.54
CA LYS A 331 -14.21 -3.15 4.32
C LYS A 331 -12.79 -2.78 3.84
N LYS A 332 -11.81 -2.71 4.76
CA LYS A 332 -10.39 -2.41 4.46
C LYS A 332 -9.75 -3.54 3.63
N ALA A 333 -9.93 -4.80 4.03
CA ALA A 333 -9.44 -5.96 3.27
C ALA A 333 -9.96 -5.94 1.81
N ARG A 334 -11.22 -5.51 1.61
CA ARG A 334 -11.84 -5.39 0.28
C ARG A 334 -11.27 -4.27 -0.59
N ASN A 335 -10.75 -3.19 0.00
CA ASN A 335 -10.14 -2.07 -0.74
C ASN A 335 -8.64 -2.31 -1.01
N VAL A 336 -7.88 -2.81 -0.04
CA VAL A 336 -6.43 -3.09 -0.21
C VAL A 336 -6.18 -4.21 -1.22
N THR A 337 -7.04 -5.26 -1.21
CA THR A 337 -7.05 -6.32 -2.24
C THR A 337 -7.12 -5.75 -3.67
N LYS A 338 -7.86 -4.66 -3.90
CA LYS A 338 -7.97 -4.07 -5.24
C LYS A 338 -6.67 -3.36 -5.67
N THR A 339 -5.98 -2.71 -4.73
CA THR A 339 -4.75 -1.97 -5.00
C THR A 339 -3.60 -2.91 -5.35
N GLU A 340 -3.43 -4.01 -4.61
CA GLU A 340 -2.33 -4.96 -4.85
C GLU A 340 -2.58 -5.87 -6.08
N ILE A 341 -3.84 -6.21 -6.38
CA ILE A 341 -4.20 -6.84 -7.67
C ILE A 341 -3.79 -5.93 -8.83
N GLY A 342 -3.86 -4.60 -8.67
CA GLY A 342 -3.34 -3.63 -9.63
C GLY A 342 -1.84 -3.80 -9.90
N LEU A 343 -1.03 -3.96 -8.85
CA LEU A 343 0.43 -4.15 -8.92
C LEU A 343 0.84 -5.47 -9.59
N GLY A 344 0.11 -6.55 -9.26
CA GLY A 344 0.38 -7.90 -9.79
C GLY A 344 -0.16 -8.16 -11.20
N SER A 345 -0.97 -7.26 -11.74
CA SER A 345 -1.70 -7.46 -13.01
C SER A 345 -0.80 -7.52 -14.25
N GLN A 346 -1.17 -8.38 -15.19
CA GLN A 346 -0.51 -8.50 -16.50
C GLN A 346 -0.88 -7.33 -17.43
N GLN A 347 -2.07 -6.75 -17.27
CA GLN A 347 -2.50 -5.58 -18.04
C GLN A 347 -1.96 -4.30 -17.41
N GLY A 348 -1.32 -3.44 -18.20
CA GLY A 348 -0.57 -2.27 -17.74
C GLY A 348 -1.41 -1.27 -16.95
N GLY A 349 -1.44 -1.43 -15.62
CA GLY A 349 -1.98 -0.45 -14.67
C GLY A 349 -0.92 0.31 -13.89
N ASP A 350 0.37 0.00 -14.06
CA ASP A 350 1.37 0.26 -13.03
C ASP A 350 2.49 1.22 -13.44
N GLU A 351 2.08 2.45 -13.78
CA GLU A 351 2.95 3.63 -13.87
C GLU A 351 2.80 4.55 -12.62
N MET A 352 2.29 4.00 -11.51
CA MET A 352 2.12 4.76 -10.26
C MET A 352 3.48 5.18 -9.67
N PHE A 353 4.48 4.30 -9.71
CA PHE A 353 5.83 4.58 -9.22
C PHE A 353 6.66 5.36 -10.24
N GLY A 354 7.48 6.31 -9.78
CA GLY A 354 8.42 7.05 -10.64
C GLY A 354 9.50 6.14 -11.24
N SER A 355 10.45 6.71 -11.98
CA SER A 355 11.62 5.94 -12.46
C SER A 355 12.84 6.19 -11.56
N SER A 356 13.51 5.12 -11.11
CA SER A 356 14.76 5.22 -10.35
C SER A 356 16.00 5.10 -11.24
N ARG A 357 17.10 5.78 -10.88
CA ARG A 357 18.41 5.64 -11.56
C ARG A 357 18.94 4.21 -11.47
N ILE A 358 18.75 3.55 -10.32
CA ILE A 358 19.19 2.18 -10.06
C ILE A 358 18.38 1.20 -10.93
N ALA A 359 17.05 1.34 -10.94
CA ALA A 359 16.17 0.51 -11.77
C ALA A 359 16.51 0.64 -13.27
N ARG A 360 16.77 1.86 -13.76
CA ARG A 360 17.20 2.09 -15.15
C ARG A 360 18.55 1.44 -15.48
N ARG A 361 19.47 1.35 -14.51
CA ARG A 361 20.76 0.68 -14.70
C ARG A 361 20.59 -0.84 -14.76
N LEU A 362 19.79 -1.39 -13.85
CA LEU A 362 19.49 -2.82 -13.78
C LEU A 362 18.79 -3.31 -15.04
N VAL A 363 17.74 -2.61 -15.50
CA VAL A 363 17.04 -2.96 -16.76
C VAL A 363 17.99 -2.93 -17.96
N ARG A 364 18.85 -1.92 -18.07
CA ARG A 364 19.85 -1.84 -19.16
C ARG A 364 20.84 -3.00 -19.12
N TRP A 365 21.31 -3.37 -17.93
CA TRP A 365 22.17 -4.53 -17.73
C TRP A 365 21.47 -5.83 -18.13
N THR A 366 20.25 -6.08 -17.65
CA THR A 366 19.47 -7.28 -17.98
C THR A 366 19.17 -7.37 -19.48
N LEU A 367 18.81 -6.27 -20.13
CA LEU A 367 18.60 -6.23 -21.58
C LEU A 367 19.89 -6.52 -22.35
N SER A 368 21.04 -6.01 -21.87
CA SER A 368 22.35 -6.30 -22.47
C SER A 368 22.70 -7.78 -22.34
N PHE A 369 22.51 -8.38 -21.16
CA PHE A 369 22.69 -9.81 -20.92
C PHE A 369 21.76 -10.67 -21.79
N LEU A 370 20.47 -10.32 -21.87
CA LEU A 370 19.51 -11.01 -22.74
C LEU A 370 19.89 -10.90 -24.21
N SER A 371 20.43 -9.76 -24.65
CA SER A 371 20.89 -9.57 -26.03
C SER A 371 22.10 -10.44 -26.35
N TRP A 372 23.02 -10.59 -25.39
CA TRP A 372 24.16 -11.51 -25.48
C TRP A 372 23.68 -12.97 -25.50
N LEU A 373 22.78 -13.35 -24.59
CA LEU A 373 22.21 -14.70 -24.55
C LEU A 373 21.48 -15.05 -25.84
N ARG A 374 20.71 -14.10 -26.41
CA ARG A 374 20.03 -14.27 -27.70
C ARG A 374 21.01 -14.46 -28.86
N ARG A 375 22.22 -13.91 -28.77
CA ARG A 375 23.29 -14.08 -29.78
C ARG A 375 23.91 -15.47 -29.70
N VAL A 376 24.07 -16.01 -28.49
CA VAL A 376 24.64 -17.36 -28.24
C VAL A 376 23.61 -18.47 -28.48
N THR A 377 22.32 -18.21 -28.32
CA THR A 377 21.27 -19.24 -28.39
C THR A 377 20.89 -19.60 -29.85
N PRO A 378 20.88 -20.90 -30.23
CA PRO A 378 20.52 -21.34 -31.58
C PRO A 378 19.09 -20.95 -32.01
N ALA A 379 18.91 -20.72 -33.32
CA ALA A 379 17.64 -20.25 -33.88
C ALA A 379 16.45 -21.22 -33.70
N LYS A 380 16.70 -22.54 -33.63
CA LYS A 380 15.66 -23.55 -33.36
C LYS A 380 15.14 -23.43 -31.92
N VAL A 381 16.05 -23.30 -30.95
CA VAL A 381 15.72 -23.11 -29.53
C VAL A 381 14.98 -21.79 -29.32
N ARG A 382 15.43 -20.71 -29.99
CA ARG A 382 14.75 -19.40 -29.93
C ARG A 382 13.31 -19.46 -30.45
N ARG A 383 13.09 -20.13 -31.58
CA ARG A 383 11.74 -20.31 -32.15
C ARG A 383 10.84 -21.15 -31.23
N TRP A 384 11.39 -22.20 -30.61
CA TRP A 384 10.66 -23.02 -29.66
C TRP A 384 10.22 -22.22 -28.42
N PHE A 385 11.13 -21.44 -27.83
CA PHE A 385 10.80 -20.55 -26.71
C PHE A 385 9.78 -19.48 -27.09
N ASN A 386 9.94 -18.83 -28.24
CA ASN A 386 8.99 -17.80 -28.69
C ASN A 386 7.58 -18.35 -28.89
N ARG A 387 7.43 -19.59 -29.36
CA ARG A 387 6.11 -20.24 -29.52
C ARG A 387 5.44 -20.54 -28.18
N ARG A 388 6.19 -20.94 -27.15
CA ARG A 388 5.64 -21.25 -25.82
C ARG A 388 5.41 -20.02 -24.94
N PHE A 389 6.18 -18.95 -25.15
CA PHE A 389 6.08 -17.68 -24.41
C PHE A 389 5.45 -16.55 -25.23
N ASN A 390 4.44 -16.89 -26.05
CA ASN A 390 3.66 -15.92 -26.80
C ASN A 390 2.56 -15.32 -25.92
N VAL A 391 2.75 -14.09 -25.44
CA VAL A 391 1.83 -13.39 -24.53
C VAL A 391 0.54 -12.96 -25.26
N ASP A 392 0.58 -12.79 -26.59
CA ASP A 392 -0.57 -12.36 -27.39
C ASP A 392 -1.69 -13.41 -27.46
N GLU A 393 -1.38 -14.67 -27.12
CA GLU A 393 -2.34 -15.79 -27.05
C GLU A 393 -2.87 -16.07 -25.63
N THR A 394 -2.65 -15.16 -24.68
CA THR A 394 -3.05 -15.38 -23.28
C THR A 394 -4.57 -15.48 -23.13
N ILE A 395 -5.06 -16.63 -22.67
CA ILE A 395 -6.48 -16.83 -22.36
C ILE A 395 -6.76 -16.34 -20.94
N MET A 396 -7.35 -15.16 -20.83
CA MET A 396 -7.83 -14.58 -19.57
C MET A 396 -9.36 -14.61 -19.54
N ASP A 397 -9.96 -14.97 -18.40
CA ASP A 397 -11.39 -14.74 -18.18
C ASP A 397 -11.62 -13.21 -18.19
N GLN A 398 -12.70 -12.73 -18.83
CA GLN A 398 -12.95 -11.28 -19.03
C GLN A 398 -12.79 -10.49 -17.70
N GLY A 399 -11.85 -9.56 -17.67
CA GLY A 399 -11.54 -8.72 -16.50
C GLY A 399 -10.76 -9.41 -15.36
N ALA A 400 -10.09 -10.53 -15.61
CA ALA A 400 -9.09 -11.10 -14.70
C ALA A 400 -7.76 -10.33 -14.78
N ALA A 401 -6.98 -10.30 -13.70
CA ALA A 401 -5.68 -9.62 -13.63
C ALA A 401 -4.50 -10.51 -14.09
N PHE A 402 -4.62 -11.83 -13.95
CA PHE A 402 -3.71 -12.86 -14.45
C PHE A 402 -4.46 -14.20 -14.60
N ASP A 403 -3.86 -15.18 -15.27
CA ASP A 403 -4.51 -16.48 -15.51
C ASP A 403 -4.48 -17.42 -14.29
N LEU A 404 -5.24 -18.53 -14.40
CA LEU A 404 -5.37 -19.52 -13.33
C LEU A 404 -4.08 -20.30 -13.05
N ILE A 405 -3.16 -20.42 -14.02
CA ILE A 405 -1.87 -21.11 -13.82
C ILE A 405 -0.98 -20.26 -12.91
N ARG A 406 -0.83 -18.97 -13.21
CA ARG A 406 -0.08 -18.05 -12.35
C ARG A 406 -0.72 -17.94 -10.97
N GLY A 407 -2.06 -17.87 -10.90
CA GLY A 407 -2.79 -17.89 -9.63
C GLY A 407 -2.53 -19.15 -8.80
N SER A 408 -2.47 -20.33 -9.44
CA SER A 408 -2.16 -21.60 -8.78
C SER A 408 -0.73 -21.62 -8.23
N VAL A 409 0.26 -21.23 -9.06
CA VAL A 409 1.66 -21.22 -8.66
C VAL A 409 1.90 -20.24 -7.51
N ASN A 410 1.32 -19.04 -7.58
CA ASN A 410 1.45 -18.04 -6.51
C ASN A 410 0.99 -18.59 -5.16
N LEU A 411 -0.20 -19.19 -5.11
CA LEU A 411 -0.80 -19.67 -3.86
C LEU A 411 -0.08 -20.90 -3.31
N VAL A 412 0.16 -21.90 -4.16
CA VAL A 412 0.79 -23.16 -3.75
C VAL A 412 2.23 -22.92 -3.30
N LEU A 413 3.01 -22.14 -4.06
CA LEU A 413 4.40 -21.90 -3.73
C LEU A 413 4.57 -21.01 -2.50
N ALA A 414 3.79 -19.93 -2.38
CA ALA A 414 3.86 -19.09 -1.20
C ALA A 414 3.43 -19.85 0.06
N GLY A 415 2.35 -20.63 -0.02
CA GLY A 415 1.88 -21.46 1.09
C GLY A 415 2.92 -22.52 1.51
N ALA A 416 3.58 -23.16 0.54
CA ALA A 416 4.65 -24.12 0.79
C ALA A 416 5.87 -23.48 1.47
N LEU A 417 6.33 -22.32 0.99
CA LEU A 417 7.48 -21.61 1.57
C LEU A 417 7.20 -21.14 2.99
N ILE A 418 6.01 -20.60 3.25
CA ILE A 418 5.61 -20.17 4.61
C ILE A 418 5.52 -21.38 5.53
N ALA A 419 4.80 -22.44 5.15
CA ALA A 419 4.68 -23.64 5.97
C ALA A 419 6.04 -24.32 6.25
N LEU A 420 6.97 -24.27 5.29
CA LEU A 420 8.35 -24.73 5.50
C LEU A 420 9.08 -23.87 6.54
N GLY A 421 8.96 -22.54 6.46
CA GLY A 421 9.53 -21.63 7.46
C GLY A 421 8.99 -21.87 8.87
N THR A 422 7.65 -21.99 8.99
CA THR A 422 6.97 -22.32 10.25
C THR A 422 7.46 -23.65 10.82
N SER A 423 7.61 -24.69 9.98
CA SER A 423 8.16 -25.99 10.39
C SER A 423 9.62 -25.92 10.88
N LEU A 424 10.38 -24.90 10.48
CA LEU A 424 11.75 -24.67 10.93
C LEU A 424 11.83 -23.71 12.13
N LYS A 425 10.68 -23.30 12.69
CA LYS A 425 10.60 -22.25 13.73
C LYS A 425 11.36 -20.98 13.32
N LEU A 426 11.23 -20.62 12.04
CA LEU A 426 11.75 -19.39 11.44
C LEU A 426 10.54 -18.54 11.04
N PRO A 427 10.19 -17.50 11.79
CA PRO A 427 9.04 -16.66 11.47
C PRO A 427 9.36 -15.91 10.18
N LEU A 428 8.61 -16.22 9.13
CA LEU A 428 8.77 -15.56 7.84
C LEU A 428 7.75 -14.46 7.72
N SER A 429 8.10 -13.39 7.01
CA SER A 429 7.10 -12.40 6.61
C SER A 429 6.22 -12.99 5.53
N THR A 430 4.97 -13.29 5.86
CA THR A 430 3.99 -13.81 4.88
C THR A 430 3.80 -12.81 3.75
N THR A 431 3.69 -11.52 4.06
CA THR A 431 3.62 -10.39 3.11
C THR A 431 4.82 -10.36 2.17
N PHE A 432 6.05 -10.57 2.66
CA PHE A 432 7.22 -10.53 1.78
C PHE A 432 7.25 -11.73 0.85
N VAL A 433 6.97 -12.93 1.38
CA VAL A 433 7.00 -14.17 0.61
C VAL A 433 5.93 -14.16 -0.49
N THR A 434 4.68 -13.82 -0.17
CA THR A 434 3.58 -13.79 -1.17
C THR A 434 3.83 -12.74 -2.24
N PHE A 435 4.24 -11.53 -1.85
CA PHE A 435 4.57 -10.46 -2.78
C PHE A 435 5.73 -10.86 -3.70
N MET A 436 6.82 -11.41 -3.15
CA MET A 436 8.00 -11.79 -3.94
C MET A 436 7.75 -12.98 -4.86
N VAL A 437 6.94 -13.97 -4.43
CA VAL A 437 6.46 -15.02 -5.33
C VAL A 437 5.67 -14.40 -6.48
N ALA A 438 4.71 -13.51 -6.19
CA ALA A 438 3.88 -12.87 -7.22
C ALA A 438 4.70 -12.01 -8.20
N MET A 439 5.76 -11.33 -7.72
CA MET A 439 6.70 -10.58 -8.55
C MET A 439 7.59 -11.52 -9.38
N GLY A 440 8.10 -12.60 -8.81
CA GLY A 440 8.89 -13.61 -9.53
C GLY A 440 8.08 -14.28 -10.64
N THR A 441 6.84 -14.69 -10.36
CA THR A 441 5.95 -15.26 -11.39
C THR A 441 5.62 -14.23 -12.49
N SER A 442 5.47 -12.95 -12.12
CA SER A 442 5.24 -11.86 -13.10
C SER A 442 6.40 -11.69 -14.08
N LEU A 443 7.64 -11.85 -13.58
CA LEU A 443 8.85 -11.75 -14.39
C LEU A 443 8.92 -12.90 -15.38
N ALA A 444 8.66 -14.13 -14.91
CA ALA A 444 8.64 -15.33 -15.76
C ALA A 444 7.57 -15.25 -16.86
N ASP A 445 6.45 -14.58 -16.59
CA ASP A 445 5.36 -14.35 -17.55
C ASP A 445 5.62 -13.23 -18.55
N ARG A 446 6.82 -12.62 -18.56
CA ARG A 446 7.16 -11.46 -19.40
C ARG A 446 6.21 -10.28 -19.23
N ALA A 447 5.57 -10.14 -18.07
CA ALA A 447 4.68 -9.01 -17.79
C ALA A 447 5.45 -7.68 -17.67
N TRP A 448 6.79 -7.72 -17.56
CA TRP A 448 7.66 -6.55 -17.49
C TRP A 448 8.14 -6.20 -18.90
N GLY A 449 7.33 -5.42 -19.62
CA GLY A 449 7.67 -4.91 -20.94
C GLY A 449 8.83 -3.91 -20.91
N ARG A 450 9.45 -3.64 -22.07
CA ARG A 450 10.57 -2.68 -22.20
C ARG A 450 10.22 -1.29 -21.65
N GLU A 451 8.95 -0.89 -21.76
CA GLU A 451 8.44 0.42 -21.34
C GLU A 451 8.01 0.44 -19.86
N SER A 452 7.64 -0.71 -19.27
CA SER A 452 7.12 -0.80 -17.90
C SER A 452 8.11 -1.39 -16.88
N ALA A 453 9.14 -2.10 -17.32
CA ALA A 453 10.08 -2.82 -16.44
C ALA A 453 10.78 -1.89 -15.44
N VAL A 454 11.18 -0.68 -15.85
CA VAL A 454 11.84 0.28 -14.96
C VAL A 454 10.91 0.70 -13.82
N PHE A 455 9.64 0.99 -14.12
CA PHE A 455 8.66 1.41 -13.13
C PHE A 455 8.35 0.29 -12.14
N ARG A 456 8.15 -0.94 -12.64
CA ARG A 456 7.92 -2.13 -11.80
C ARG A 456 9.10 -2.46 -10.89
N ILE A 457 10.33 -2.43 -11.41
CA ILE A 457 11.53 -2.66 -10.60
C ILE A 457 11.69 -1.56 -9.54
N THR A 458 11.45 -0.29 -9.88
CA THR A 458 11.50 0.74 -8.82
C THR A 458 10.37 0.57 -7.82
N GLY A 459 9.17 0.12 -8.22
CA GLY A 459 8.11 -0.27 -7.29
C GLY A 459 8.58 -1.35 -6.30
N VAL A 460 9.16 -2.45 -6.80
CA VAL A 460 9.72 -3.53 -5.95
C VAL A 460 10.80 -3.00 -4.99
N ILE A 461 11.74 -2.18 -5.49
CA ILE A 461 12.80 -1.59 -4.64
C ILE A 461 12.21 -0.65 -3.60
N SER A 462 11.21 0.16 -3.95
CA SER A 462 10.54 1.06 -3.02
C SER A 462 9.78 0.29 -1.94
N VAL A 463 9.12 -0.82 -2.29
CA VAL A 463 8.45 -1.71 -1.34
C VAL A 463 9.48 -2.34 -0.39
N ILE A 464 10.56 -2.91 -0.91
CA ILE A 464 11.66 -3.45 -0.09
C ILE A 464 12.26 -2.36 0.82
N GLY A 465 12.48 -1.14 0.30
CA GLY A 465 12.98 -0.02 1.08
C GLY A 465 12.04 0.38 2.21
N GLY A 466 10.73 0.36 1.95
CA GLY A 466 9.69 0.56 2.96
C GLY A 466 9.78 -0.46 4.08
N TRP A 467 10.04 -1.72 3.77
CA TRP A 467 10.20 -2.79 4.76
C TRP A 467 11.38 -2.57 5.72
N PHE A 468 12.54 -2.14 5.20
CA PHE A 468 13.69 -1.78 6.04
C PHE A 468 13.39 -0.56 6.91
N LEU A 469 12.66 0.43 6.37
CA LEU A 469 12.24 1.60 7.13
C LEU A 469 11.29 1.21 8.28
N THR A 470 10.35 0.30 8.02
CA THR A 470 9.44 -0.25 9.05
C THR A 470 10.23 -0.94 10.16
N ALA A 471 11.18 -1.81 9.82
CA ALA A 471 12.03 -2.49 10.80
C ALA A 471 12.83 -1.51 11.66
N GLY A 472 13.41 -0.46 11.05
CA GLY A 472 14.12 0.60 11.79
C GLY A 472 13.20 1.42 12.69
N ALA A 473 12.01 1.78 12.20
CA ALA A 473 11.01 2.51 12.98
C ALA A 473 10.47 1.68 14.17
N ALA A 474 10.23 0.38 13.97
CA ALA A 474 9.89 -0.60 15.00
C ALA A 474 10.95 -0.67 16.10
N PHE A 475 12.20 -0.87 15.71
CA PHE A 475 13.32 -0.95 16.65
C PHE A 475 13.48 0.33 17.47
N ILE A 476 13.51 1.49 16.82
CA ILE A 476 13.72 2.79 17.50
C ILE A 476 12.49 3.14 18.34
N GLY A 477 11.28 2.95 17.81
CA GLY A 477 10.02 3.23 18.49
C GLY A 477 9.86 2.45 19.80
N ALA A 478 10.02 1.12 19.73
CA ALA A 478 9.92 0.24 20.90
C ALA A 478 11.04 0.54 21.90
N GLY A 479 12.26 0.81 21.44
CA GLY A 479 13.38 1.22 22.28
C GLY A 479 13.12 2.53 23.05
N MET A 480 12.56 3.54 22.39
CA MET A 480 12.20 4.81 23.06
C MET A 480 11.07 4.62 24.07
N ILE A 481 10.04 3.85 23.71
CA ILE A 481 8.89 3.61 24.59
C ILE A 481 9.31 2.84 25.84
N VAL A 482 10.12 1.78 25.70
CA VAL A 482 10.58 1.01 26.86
C VAL A 482 11.50 1.83 27.75
N ALA A 483 12.37 2.68 27.18
CA ALA A 483 13.19 3.60 27.97
C ALA A 483 12.33 4.56 28.80
N ALA A 484 11.31 5.15 28.17
CA ALA A 484 10.38 6.05 28.85
C ALA A 484 9.64 5.35 29.99
N MET A 485 9.21 4.09 29.79
CA MET A 485 8.58 3.29 30.84
C MET A 485 9.55 2.92 31.96
N HIS A 486 10.81 2.59 31.63
CA HIS A 486 11.82 2.21 32.62
C HIS A 486 12.17 3.37 33.56
N TYR A 487 12.37 4.58 33.02
CA TYR A 487 12.67 5.78 33.83
C TYR A 487 11.43 6.40 34.48
N GLY A 488 10.29 6.39 33.80
CA GLY A 488 9.06 7.04 34.26
C GLY A 488 8.14 6.15 35.10
N GLY A 489 8.43 4.86 35.19
CA GLY A 489 7.70 3.92 36.01
C GLY A 489 6.24 3.72 35.56
N GLN A 490 5.37 3.46 36.54
CA GLN A 490 3.96 3.12 36.30
C GLN A 490 3.12 4.25 35.72
N TRP A 491 3.45 5.51 36.02
CA TRP A 491 2.72 6.66 35.52
C TRP A 491 2.89 6.82 34.01
N VAL A 492 4.08 6.57 33.48
CA VAL A 492 4.33 6.62 32.04
C VAL A 492 3.64 5.46 31.32
N MET A 493 3.57 4.27 31.93
CA MET A 493 2.79 3.15 31.38
C MET A 493 1.30 3.51 31.21
N LEU A 494 0.69 4.13 32.22
CA LEU A 494 -0.71 4.58 32.14
C LEU A 494 -0.92 5.70 31.11
N LEU A 495 0.00 6.67 31.06
CA LEU A 495 -0.06 7.77 30.10
C LEU A 495 0.03 7.26 28.67
N LEU A 496 0.95 6.33 28.39
CA LEU A 496 1.11 5.73 27.06
C LEU A 496 -0.08 4.85 26.67
N ALA A 497 -0.67 4.13 27.63
CA ALA A 497 -1.92 3.40 27.39
C ALA A 497 -3.06 4.35 26.97
N ALA A 498 -3.24 5.47 27.69
CA ALA A 498 -4.24 6.48 27.34
C ALA A 498 -3.96 7.14 25.98
N LEU A 499 -2.70 7.46 25.69
CA LEU A 499 -2.28 8.01 24.41
C LEU A 499 -2.57 7.06 23.25
N THR A 500 -2.32 5.76 23.44
CA THR A 500 -2.58 4.72 22.44
C THR A 500 -4.07 4.66 22.11
N ILE A 501 -4.94 4.66 23.12
CA ILE A 501 -6.40 4.70 22.92
C ILE A 501 -6.81 5.96 22.14
N PHE A 502 -6.25 7.13 22.49
CA PHE A 502 -6.52 8.37 21.79
C PHE A 502 -6.13 8.31 20.30
N ILE A 503 -4.94 7.77 19.99
CA ILE A 503 -4.45 7.59 18.62
C ILE A 503 -5.40 6.68 17.82
N ILE A 504 -5.79 5.53 18.37
CA ILE A 504 -6.73 4.59 17.73
C ILE A 504 -8.05 5.28 17.40
N ILE A 505 -8.63 6.03 18.35
CA ILE A 505 -9.90 6.74 18.14
C ILE A 505 -9.77 7.80 17.04
N ASN A 506 -8.71 8.61 17.09
CA ASN A 506 -8.49 9.68 16.12
C ASN A 506 -8.24 9.13 14.71
N SER A 507 -7.46 8.05 14.60
CA SER A 507 -7.22 7.39 13.32
C SER A 507 -8.50 6.81 12.71
N ASN A 508 -9.32 6.11 13.50
CA ASN A 508 -10.59 5.57 13.00
C ASN A 508 -11.55 6.69 12.54
N ARG A 509 -11.58 7.84 13.24
CA ARG A 509 -12.33 9.02 12.79
C ARG A 509 -11.80 9.56 11.46
N ARG A 510 -10.48 9.67 11.33
CA ARG A 510 -9.82 10.15 10.10
C ARG A 510 -10.05 9.19 8.93
N PHE A 511 -9.99 7.89 9.16
CA PHE A 511 -10.29 6.86 8.15
C PHE A 511 -11.74 6.95 7.69
N ARG A 512 -12.69 7.16 8.61
CA ARG A 512 -14.11 7.35 8.26
C ARG A 512 -14.31 8.59 7.38
N LYS A 513 -13.72 9.71 7.76
CA LYS A 513 -13.77 10.96 6.97
C LYS A 513 -13.16 10.80 5.58
N LYS A 514 -12.02 10.10 5.47
CA LYS A 514 -11.36 9.82 4.18
C LYS A 514 -12.19 8.86 3.31
N THR A 515 -12.90 7.91 3.91
CA THR A 515 -13.79 6.98 3.20
C THR A 515 -15.03 7.70 2.63
N GLU A 516 -15.51 8.76 3.30
CA GLU A 516 -16.60 9.61 2.81
C GLU A 516 -16.14 10.52 1.64
N GLU A 517 -14.86 10.92 1.62
CA GLU A 517 -14.24 11.68 0.51
C GLU A 517 -13.91 10.81 -0.73
N ASP A 518 -13.85 9.48 -0.60
CA ASP A 518 -13.45 8.51 -1.65
C ASP A 518 -14.52 8.24 -2.73
N ASN A 519 -15.66 8.96 -2.74
CA ASN A 519 -16.70 8.83 -3.77
C ASN A 519 -16.19 9.07 -5.21
N GLY A 520 -15.10 9.84 -5.37
CA GLY A 520 -14.46 10.06 -6.67
C GLY A 520 -13.86 8.79 -7.29
N ASP A 521 -13.43 7.82 -6.48
CA ASP A 521 -12.86 6.55 -6.99
C ASP A 521 -13.94 5.56 -7.43
N ALA A 522 -15.18 5.68 -6.92
CA ALA A 522 -16.30 4.87 -7.38
C ALA A 522 -16.67 5.19 -8.84
N LEU A 523 -16.64 6.47 -9.23
CA LEU A 523 -16.87 6.91 -10.61
C LEU A 523 -15.79 6.41 -11.56
N PHE A 524 -14.52 6.53 -11.18
CA PHE A 524 -13.39 5.98 -11.94
C PHE A 524 -13.54 4.47 -12.18
N GLN A 525 -13.86 3.70 -11.14
CA GLN A 525 -14.09 2.26 -11.26
C GLN A 525 -15.31 1.94 -12.12
N THR A 526 -16.37 2.73 -12.02
CA THR A 526 -17.56 2.57 -12.85
C THR A 526 -17.19 2.72 -14.32
N ILE A 527 -16.46 3.78 -14.71
CA ILE A 527 -16.01 4.03 -16.09
C ILE A 527 -15.20 2.85 -16.66
N ILE A 528 -14.25 2.30 -15.89
CA ILE A 528 -13.40 1.18 -16.33
C ILE A 528 -14.19 -0.13 -16.42
N SER A 529 -15.20 -0.32 -15.58
CA SER A 529 -16.01 -1.54 -15.55
C SER A 529 -17.17 -1.55 -16.55
N THR A 530 -17.59 -0.38 -17.04
CA THR A 530 -18.70 -0.23 -17.98
C THR A 530 -18.37 -0.88 -19.32
N GLN A 531 -19.20 -1.84 -19.75
CA GLN A 531 -19.10 -2.52 -21.05
C GLN A 531 -19.70 -1.69 -22.19
N ASP A 532 -20.63 -0.78 -21.87
CA ASP A 532 -21.30 0.07 -22.84
C ASP A 532 -20.46 1.31 -23.18
N LYS A 533 -19.87 1.31 -24.38
CA LYS A 533 -19.02 2.41 -24.88
C LYS A 533 -19.77 3.72 -25.08
N THR A 534 -21.10 3.68 -25.23
CA THR A 534 -21.93 4.88 -25.43
C THR A 534 -22.08 5.68 -24.14
N GLN A 535 -22.06 5.01 -22.97
CA GLN A 535 -22.16 5.65 -21.66
C GLN A 535 -20.81 6.08 -21.07
N THR A 536 -19.69 5.63 -21.66
CA THR A 536 -18.35 5.96 -21.16
C THR A 536 -18.05 7.45 -21.19
N TRP A 537 -18.48 8.16 -22.24
CA TRP A 537 -18.21 9.60 -22.38
C TRP A 537 -18.94 10.47 -21.35
N PRO A 538 -20.27 10.34 -21.14
CA PRO A 538 -20.97 11.07 -20.08
C PRO A 538 -20.37 10.85 -18.69
N LEU A 539 -20.04 9.60 -18.35
CA LEU A 539 -19.40 9.27 -17.06
C LEU A 539 -18.01 9.90 -16.93
N LEU A 540 -17.20 9.84 -18.00
CA LEU A 540 -15.88 10.47 -18.02
C LEU A 540 -15.97 12.00 -17.93
N MET A 541 -16.94 12.62 -18.61
CA MET A 541 -17.15 14.06 -18.55
C MET A 541 -17.54 14.50 -17.13
N MET A 542 -18.41 13.74 -16.46
CA MET A 542 -18.77 13.99 -15.07
C MET A 542 -17.56 13.85 -14.14
N TYR A 543 -16.75 12.80 -14.32
CA TYR A 543 -15.52 12.60 -13.57
C TYR A 543 -14.50 13.72 -13.76
N ILE A 544 -14.23 14.12 -15.01
CA ILE A 544 -13.33 15.24 -15.34
C ILE A 544 -13.84 16.54 -14.69
N THR A 545 -15.14 16.82 -14.83
CA THR A 545 -15.74 18.05 -14.30
C THR A 545 -15.63 18.09 -12.77
N GLU A 546 -15.92 17.00 -12.08
CA GLU A 546 -15.80 16.91 -10.61
C GLU A 546 -14.37 17.13 -10.13
N GLN A 547 -13.37 16.52 -10.79
CA GLN A 547 -11.95 16.71 -10.42
C GLN A 547 -11.48 18.14 -10.68
N GLN A 548 -11.88 18.71 -11.82
CA GLN A 548 -11.52 20.08 -12.17
C GLN A 548 -12.24 21.10 -11.29
N GLU A 549 -13.48 20.83 -10.86
CA GLU A 549 -14.23 21.69 -9.94
C GLU A 549 -13.52 21.77 -8.58
N LYS A 550 -13.17 20.61 -8.02
CA LYS A 550 -12.38 20.51 -6.77
C LYS A 550 -11.08 21.31 -6.87
N PHE A 551 -10.41 21.27 -8.02
CA PHE A 551 -9.21 22.06 -8.24
C PHE A 551 -9.50 23.56 -8.35
N MET A 552 -10.55 23.98 -9.06
CA MET A 552 -10.90 25.40 -9.20
C MET A 552 -11.29 26.03 -7.85
N THR A 553 -12.04 25.31 -7.02
CA THR A 553 -12.33 25.74 -5.64
C THR A 553 -11.06 25.89 -4.82
N TYR A 554 -10.15 24.90 -4.90
CA TYR A 554 -8.86 24.98 -4.23
C TYR A 554 -8.01 26.16 -4.73
N ALA A 555 -7.99 26.42 -6.04
CA ALA A 555 -7.21 27.49 -6.64
C ALA A 555 -7.70 28.87 -6.19
N GLU A 556 -9.02 29.08 -6.13
CA GLU A 556 -9.62 30.31 -5.58
C GLU A 556 -9.23 30.52 -4.12
N GLU A 557 -9.39 29.48 -3.29
CA GLU A 557 -9.06 29.54 -1.86
C GLU A 557 -7.59 29.89 -1.64
N LYS A 558 -6.67 29.21 -2.35
CA LYS A 558 -5.23 29.47 -2.20
C LYS A 558 -4.83 30.81 -2.79
N TYR A 559 -5.44 31.27 -3.88
CA TYR A 559 -5.19 32.62 -4.37
C TYR A 559 -5.54 33.65 -3.29
N ARG A 560 -6.71 33.52 -2.66
CA ARG A 560 -7.12 34.40 -1.54
C ARG A 560 -6.17 34.29 -0.34
N ASP A 561 -5.79 33.09 0.05
CA ASP A 561 -4.90 32.89 1.21
C ASP A 561 -3.51 33.51 0.99
N ILE A 562 -2.90 33.30 -0.19
CA ILE A 562 -1.58 33.84 -0.53
C ILE A 562 -1.62 35.36 -0.52
N THR A 563 -2.62 35.95 -1.18
CA THR A 563 -2.76 37.39 -1.33
C THR A 563 -3.06 38.09 0.00
N SER A 564 -3.93 37.49 0.82
CA SER A 564 -4.19 37.99 2.18
C SER A 564 -2.96 37.85 3.08
N ALA A 565 -2.23 36.72 3.01
CA ALA A 565 -1.02 36.51 3.79
C ALA A 565 0.11 37.45 3.38
N PHE A 566 0.19 37.86 2.11
CA PHE A 566 1.14 38.85 1.65
C PHE A 566 0.84 40.24 2.25
N ILE A 567 -0.42 40.66 2.27
CA ILE A 567 -0.84 41.96 2.85
C ILE A 567 -0.70 41.97 4.38
N THR A 568 -0.96 40.85 5.04
CA THR A 568 -0.93 40.71 6.52
C THR A 568 0.40 40.20 7.08
N GLU A 569 1.42 40.04 6.23
CA GLU A 569 2.78 39.59 6.59
C GLU A 569 2.82 38.21 7.31
N SER A 570 1.97 37.27 6.90
CA SER A 570 1.84 35.97 7.55
C SER A 570 2.70 34.86 6.92
N SER A 571 3.95 34.74 7.35
CA SER A 571 4.88 33.68 6.89
C SER A 571 4.38 32.25 7.14
N GLY A 572 3.70 32.04 8.28
CA GLY A 572 3.15 30.74 8.66
C GLY A 572 2.06 30.25 7.70
N VAL A 573 1.22 31.14 7.16
CA VAL A 573 0.20 30.81 6.17
C VAL A 573 0.87 30.47 4.83
N LEU A 574 1.85 31.27 4.38
CA LEU A 574 2.58 31.03 3.13
C LEU A 574 3.36 29.70 3.14
N SER A 575 3.96 29.34 4.28
CA SER A 575 4.66 28.05 4.45
C SER A 575 3.69 26.86 4.37
N LYS A 576 2.51 26.97 4.99
CA LYS A 576 1.45 25.96 4.90
C LYS A 576 0.91 25.85 3.47
N THR A 577 0.74 26.98 2.79
CA THR A 577 0.26 27.04 1.41
C THR A 577 1.28 26.45 0.44
N GLU A 578 2.58 26.69 0.61
CA GLU A 578 3.63 26.08 -0.20
C GLU A 578 3.57 24.54 -0.17
N SER A 579 3.50 23.98 1.04
CA SER A 579 3.37 22.53 1.26
C SER A 579 2.08 21.98 0.65
N SER A 580 0.98 22.73 0.77
CA SER A 580 -0.31 22.40 0.17
C SER A 580 -0.24 22.37 -1.37
N LEU A 581 0.36 23.38 -1.99
CA LEU A 581 0.50 23.48 -3.45
C LEU A 581 1.40 22.37 -4.01
N ALA A 582 2.47 22.01 -3.30
CA ALA A 582 3.32 20.88 -3.65
C ALA A 582 2.55 19.55 -3.61
N ARG A 583 1.69 19.34 -2.60
CA ARG A 583 0.79 18.19 -2.54
C ARG A 583 -0.24 18.21 -3.66
N GLN A 584 -0.84 19.36 -3.96
CA GLN A 584 -1.86 19.50 -5.01
C GLN A 584 -1.30 19.16 -6.39
N LYS A 585 -0.02 19.47 -6.67
CA LYS A 585 0.66 19.02 -7.89
C LYS A 585 0.61 17.51 -8.06
N THR A 586 0.81 16.77 -6.96
CA THR A 586 0.75 15.30 -6.98
C THR A 586 -0.68 14.81 -7.22
N ILE A 587 -1.67 15.47 -6.60
CA ILE A 587 -3.10 15.17 -6.79
C ILE A 587 -3.50 15.37 -8.26
N LEU A 588 -3.20 16.52 -8.87
CA LEU A 588 -3.49 16.79 -10.29
C LEU A 588 -2.79 15.80 -11.22
N LYS A 589 -1.53 15.44 -10.96
CA LYS A 589 -0.83 14.43 -11.76
C LYS A 589 -1.51 13.05 -11.68
N ASN A 590 -2.00 12.68 -10.50
CA ASN A 590 -2.72 11.42 -10.32
C ASN A 590 -4.11 11.45 -10.95
N ALA A 591 -4.85 12.55 -10.83
CA ALA A 591 -6.12 12.76 -11.52
C ALA A 591 -5.94 12.64 -13.04
N ARG A 592 -4.99 13.39 -13.63
CA ARG A 592 -4.67 13.31 -15.06
C ARG A 592 -4.33 11.89 -15.52
N ARG A 593 -3.58 11.13 -14.72
CA ARG A 593 -3.25 9.72 -15.02
C ARG A 593 -4.52 8.87 -15.07
N LYS A 594 -5.39 8.97 -14.05
CA LYS A 594 -6.68 8.28 -14.00
C LYS A 594 -7.59 8.67 -15.16
N GLU A 595 -7.74 9.97 -15.42
CA GLU A 595 -8.50 10.49 -16.56
C GLU A 595 -7.97 9.97 -17.90
N THR A 596 -6.64 9.93 -18.10
CA THR A 596 -6.03 9.40 -19.33
C THR A 596 -6.31 7.90 -19.49
N LEU A 597 -6.34 7.14 -18.40
CA LEU A 597 -6.73 5.72 -18.44
C LEU A 597 -8.18 5.55 -18.86
N CYS A 598 -9.10 6.35 -18.29
CA CYS A 598 -10.50 6.37 -18.71
C CYS A 598 -10.65 6.80 -20.18
N PHE A 599 -9.89 7.80 -20.61
CA PHE A 599 -9.91 8.32 -21.98
C PHE A 599 -9.55 7.25 -23.02
N ARG A 600 -8.69 6.29 -22.67
CA ARG A 600 -8.33 5.13 -23.54
C ARG A 600 -9.48 4.14 -23.76
N HIS A 601 -10.54 4.19 -22.94
CA HIS A 601 -11.71 3.32 -23.09
C HIS A 601 -12.75 3.89 -24.06
N LEU A 602 -12.61 5.14 -24.49
CA LEU A 602 -13.48 5.77 -25.49
C LEU A 602 -13.32 5.12 -26.87
N THR A 603 -14.31 5.30 -27.73
CA THR A 603 -14.20 4.93 -29.15
C THR A 603 -13.14 5.80 -29.82
N ARG A 604 -12.46 5.25 -30.84
CA ARG A 604 -11.37 5.95 -31.55
C ARG A 604 -11.78 7.32 -32.09
N GLU A 605 -12.99 7.42 -32.64
CA GLU A 605 -13.54 8.67 -33.19
C GLU A 605 -13.69 9.74 -32.10
N MET A 606 -14.37 9.41 -31.00
CA MET A 606 -14.51 10.34 -29.86
C MET A 606 -13.16 10.71 -29.25
N SER A 607 -12.24 9.75 -29.12
CA SER A 607 -10.89 10.03 -28.61
C SER A 607 -10.18 11.06 -29.48
N ILE A 608 -10.25 10.94 -30.81
CA ILE A 608 -9.61 11.91 -31.72
C ILE A 608 -10.25 13.29 -31.55
N GLU A 609 -11.58 13.35 -31.61
CA GLU A 609 -12.37 14.58 -31.51
C GLU A 609 -12.12 15.36 -30.20
N LYS A 610 -12.10 14.64 -29.06
CA LYS A 610 -12.01 15.25 -27.73
C LYS A 610 -10.59 15.42 -27.21
N SER A 611 -9.60 14.74 -27.80
CA SER A 611 -8.21 14.69 -27.30
C SER A 611 -7.59 16.06 -27.05
N THR A 612 -7.67 16.95 -28.04
CA THR A 612 -7.07 18.29 -27.97
C THR A 612 -7.59 19.08 -26.77
N TRP A 613 -8.90 19.04 -26.53
CA TRP A 613 -9.56 19.79 -25.47
C TRP A 613 -9.35 19.14 -24.11
N PHE A 614 -9.28 17.81 -24.06
CA PHE A 614 -8.96 17.04 -22.86
C PHE A 614 -7.57 17.38 -22.32
N TYR A 615 -6.56 17.41 -23.19
CA TYR A 615 -5.21 17.79 -22.79
C TYR A 615 -5.11 19.28 -22.46
N LEU A 616 -5.84 20.14 -23.17
CA LEU A 616 -5.84 21.58 -22.90
C LEU A 616 -6.43 21.91 -21.52
N SER A 617 -7.58 21.33 -21.14
CA SER A 617 -8.19 21.60 -19.83
C SER A 617 -7.26 21.19 -18.69
N ASN A 618 -6.68 19.99 -18.78
CA ASN A 618 -5.68 19.49 -17.84
C ASN A 618 -4.43 20.39 -17.74
N ASN A 619 -3.91 20.85 -18.88
CA ASN A 619 -2.76 21.75 -18.92
C ASN A 619 -3.09 23.12 -18.31
N CYS A 620 -4.31 23.64 -18.49
CA CYS A 620 -4.74 24.90 -17.87
C CYS A 620 -4.79 24.78 -16.34
N CYS A 621 -5.33 23.68 -15.79
CA CYS A 621 -5.32 23.44 -14.34
C CYS A 621 -3.88 23.40 -13.79
N MET A 622 -2.97 22.70 -14.49
CA MET A 622 -1.56 22.67 -14.11
C MET A 622 -0.90 24.06 -14.21
N GLY A 623 -1.26 24.85 -15.23
CA GLY A 623 -0.79 26.22 -15.41
C GLY A 623 -1.20 27.14 -14.25
N ILE A 624 -2.50 27.13 -13.89
CA ILE A 624 -3.02 27.86 -12.73
C ILE A 624 -2.24 27.49 -11.46
N LEU A 625 -1.98 26.20 -11.23
CA LEU A 625 -1.21 25.74 -10.08
C LEU A 625 0.23 26.28 -10.09
N TYR A 626 0.89 26.33 -11.25
CA TYR A 626 2.24 26.86 -11.34
C TYR A 626 2.29 28.35 -11.06
N ASN A 627 1.32 29.11 -11.53
CA ASN A 627 1.24 30.54 -11.26
C ASN A 627 1.04 30.78 -9.75
N LEU A 628 0.11 30.06 -9.10
CA LEU A 628 -0.09 30.13 -7.64
C LEU A 628 1.18 29.80 -6.85
N ARG A 629 1.93 28.79 -7.30
CA ARG A 629 3.20 28.42 -6.66
C ARG A 629 4.22 29.52 -6.76
N ARG A 630 4.36 30.13 -7.93
CA ARG A 630 5.30 31.22 -8.13
C ARG A 630 4.92 32.43 -7.32
N ILE A 631 3.65 32.85 -7.33
CA ILE A 631 3.13 33.93 -6.48
C ILE A 631 3.50 33.65 -5.00
N ASN A 632 3.19 32.46 -4.49
CA ASN A 632 3.50 32.10 -3.10
C ASN A 632 5.01 32.11 -2.81
N GLU A 633 5.83 31.60 -3.72
CA GLU A 633 7.30 31.55 -3.57
C GLU A 633 7.86 32.97 -3.40
N VAL A 634 7.50 33.90 -4.27
CA VAL A 634 8.01 35.28 -4.21
C VAL A 634 7.48 36.02 -2.97
N CYS A 635 6.19 35.87 -2.62
CA CYS A 635 5.62 36.46 -1.41
C CYS A 635 6.29 35.93 -0.14
N LYS A 636 6.56 34.62 -0.08
CA LYS A 636 7.17 33.96 1.07
C LYS A 636 8.61 34.39 1.24
N GLU A 637 9.40 34.37 0.17
CA GLU A 637 10.79 34.84 0.21
C GLU A 637 10.88 36.30 0.69
N HIS A 638 9.94 37.16 0.27
CA HIS A 638 9.89 38.54 0.73
C HIS A 638 9.63 38.67 2.23
N ILE A 639 8.64 37.94 2.73
CA ILE A 639 8.21 38.02 4.14
C ILE A 639 9.20 37.31 5.07
N ASP A 640 9.73 36.14 4.69
CA ASP A 640 10.70 35.39 5.49
C ASP A 640 12.01 36.17 5.70
N ASN A 641 12.36 37.04 4.73
CA ASN A 641 13.51 37.94 4.82
C ASN A 641 13.21 39.26 5.58
N ASN A 642 11.99 39.43 6.12
CA ASN A 642 11.54 40.64 6.82
C ASN A 642 11.74 41.94 6.02
N PHE A 643 11.50 41.90 4.70
CA PHE A 643 11.50 43.12 3.88
C PHE A 643 10.27 44.00 4.18
N LEU A 644 10.32 45.26 3.73
CA LEU A 644 9.27 46.24 4.02
C LEU A 644 7.88 45.80 3.53
N PRO A 645 6.80 46.11 4.27
CA PRO A 645 5.43 45.76 3.90
C PRO A 645 4.96 46.50 2.64
N LEU A 646 3.93 45.94 2.01
CA LEU A 646 3.27 46.57 0.87
C LEU A 646 2.57 47.87 1.33
N PRO A 647 2.84 49.04 0.70
CA PRO A 647 2.20 50.28 1.11
C PRO A 647 0.66 50.21 0.98
N PRO A 648 -0.12 50.80 1.92
CA PRO A 648 -1.58 50.65 1.99
C PRO A 648 -2.35 51.01 0.72
N ARG A 649 -1.81 51.95 -0.07
CA ARG A 649 -2.37 52.33 -1.37
C ARG A 649 -2.44 51.15 -2.33
N TYR A 650 -1.34 50.40 -2.47
CA TYR A 650 -1.28 49.24 -3.37
C TYR A 650 -2.09 48.05 -2.83
N ALA A 651 -2.15 47.89 -1.50
CA ALA A 651 -2.99 46.88 -0.88
C ALA A 651 -4.48 47.08 -1.23
N THR A 652 -4.96 48.32 -1.17
CA THR A 652 -6.36 48.67 -1.52
C THR A 652 -6.64 48.44 -3.01
N GLU A 653 -5.72 48.85 -3.90
CA GLU A 653 -5.88 48.61 -5.34
C GLU A 653 -5.89 47.12 -5.68
N TYR A 654 -5.03 46.33 -5.04
CA TYR A 654 -4.97 44.88 -5.26
C TYR A 654 -6.19 44.14 -4.73
N GLU A 655 -6.78 44.61 -3.64
CA GLU A 655 -8.00 44.03 -3.07
C GLU A 655 -9.18 44.04 -4.06
N LEU A 656 -9.27 45.09 -4.90
CA LEU A 656 -10.25 45.17 -5.98
C LEU A 656 -10.00 44.09 -7.04
N ILE A 657 -8.75 43.95 -7.49
CA ILE A 657 -8.34 42.91 -8.46
C ILE A 657 -8.61 41.52 -7.89
N ARG A 658 -8.27 41.29 -6.61
CA ARG A 658 -8.52 40.04 -5.90
C ARG A 658 -10.01 39.69 -5.89
N THR A 659 -10.86 40.67 -5.61
CA THR A 659 -12.32 40.50 -5.60
C THR A 659 -12.84 40.13 -6.99
N GLN A 660 -12.42 40.83 -8.04
CA GLN A 660 -12.79 40.50 -9.42
C GLN A 660 -12.39 39.07 -9.81
N ILE A 661 -11.20 38.62 -9.41
CA ILE A 661 -10.71 37.26 -9.69
C ILE A 661 -11.49 36.22 -8.89
N SER A 662 -11.78 36.45 -7.61
CA SER A 662 -12.64 35.56 -6.82
C SER A 662 -14.03 35.44 -7.44
N THR A 663 -14.63 36.53 -7.93
CA THR A 663 -15.89 36.50 -8.69
C THR A 663 -15.75 35.66 -9.96
N LEU A 664 -14.69 35.86 -10.75
CA LEU A 664 -14.43 35.06 -11.95
C LEU A 664 -14.33 33.54 -11.64
N PHE A 665 -13.65 33.17 -10.56
CA PHE A 665 -13.58 31.76 -10.12
C PHE A 665 -14.95 31.23 -9.72
N ASN A 666 -15.73 32.00 -8.95
CA ASN A 666 -17.08 31.60 -8.53
C ASN A 666 -18.04 31.44 -9.70
N ASP A 667 -17.99 32.34 -10.68
CA ASP A 667 -18.78 32.24 -11.90
C ASP A 667 -18.36 31.04 -12.75
N THR A 668 -17.05 30.77 -12.83
CA THR A 668 -16.52 29.57 -13.50
C THR A 668 -16.99 28.29 -12.81
N LEU A 669 -17.00 28.25 -11.48
CA LEU A 669 -17.53 27.12 -10.70
C LEU A 669 -19.04 26.96 -10.91
N GLY A 670 -19.80 28.06 -10.92
CA GLY A 670 -21.23 28.06 -11.23
C GLY A 670 -21.51 27.46 -12.61
N LEU A 671 -20.71 27.85 -13.61
CA LEU A 671 -20.79 27.33 -14.97
C LEU A 671 -20.47 25.83 -15.07
N MET A 672 -19.47 25.36 -14.31
CA MET A 672 -19.12 23.94 -14.28
C MET A 672 -20.24 23.09 -13.68
N ARG A 673 -20.95 23.61 -12.67
CA ARG A 673 -22.09 22.93 -12.02
C ARG A 673 -23.34 22.94 -12.88
N SER A 674 -23.68 24.06 -13.50
CA SER A 674 -24.85 24.17 -14.36
C SER A 674 -24.66 23.42 -15.68
N GLY A 675 -23.43 23.41 -16.19
CA GLY A 675 -23.15 22.92 -17.53
C GLY A 675 -23.90 23.75 -18.57
N ASP A 676 -24.02 25.06 -18.38
CA ASP A 676 -24.54 25.95 -19.42
C ASP A 676 -23.38 26.51 -20.26
N THR A 677 -23.43 26.32 -21.57
CA THR A 677 -22.41 26.81 -22.51
C THR A 677 -22.66 28.22 -23.01
N GLU A 678 -23.85 28.78 -22.84
CA GLU A 678 -24.21 30.12 -23.35
C GLU A 678 -23.45 31.22 -22.60
N THR A 679 -23.30 31.07 -21.29
CA THR A 679 -22.60 32.01 -20.41
C THR A 679 -21.08 32.07 -20.64
N ILE A 680 -20.47 31.06 -21.28
CA ILE A 680 -19.02 30.97 -21.54
C ILE A 680 -18.51 32.19 -22.33
N GLY A 681 -19.30 32.69 -23.29
CA GLY A 681 -18.94 33.86 -24.08
C GLY A 681 -18.75 35.13 -23.24
N ASN A 682 -19.63 35.33 -22.23
CA ASN A 682 -19.57 36.45 -21.31
C ASN A 682 -18.40 36.30 -20.33
N LEU A 683 -18.22 35.13 -19.71
CA LEU A 683 -17.09 34.89 -18.79
C LEU A 683 -15.73 35.08 -19.47
N ARG A 684 -15.59 34.68 -20.74
CA ARG A 684 -14.35 34.89 -21.49
C ARG A 684 -14.08 36.37 -21.80
N ARG A 685 -15.11 37.19 -21.96
CA ARG A 685 -14.97 38.66 -22.06
C ARG A 685 -14.56 39.26 -20.72
N HIS A 686 -15.17 38.79 -19.63
CA HIS A 686 -14.79 39.21 -18.28
C HIS A 686 -13.32 38.88 -17.95
N CYS A 687 -12.81 37.73 -18.42
CA CYS A 687 -11.37 37.43 -18.34
C CYS A 687 -10.49 38.45 -19.09
N ASP A 688 -10.94 38.92 -20.26
CA ASP A 688 -10.19 39.91 -21.04
C ASP A 688 -10.21 41.29 -20.32
N GLU A 689 -11.35 41.71 -19.76
CA GLU A 689 -11.50 42.93 -18.94
C GLU A 689 -10.59 42.93 -17.69
N ILE A 690 -10.54 41.80 -16.96
CA ILE A 690 -9.66 41.66 -15.79
C ILE A 690 -8.20 41.74 -16.22
N LYS A 691 -7.82 41.14 -17.36
CA LYS A 691 -6.45 41.20 -17.86
C LYS A 691 -6.03 42.60 -18.26
N ASP A 692 -6.95 43.39 -18.82
CA ASP A 692 -6.72 44.80 -19.15
C ASP A 692 -6.53 45.61 -17.87
N THR A 693 -7.38 45.41 -16.86
CA THR A 693 -7.27 46.05 -15.53
C THR A 693 -5.94 45.73 -14.83
N VAL A 694 -5.51 44.48 -14.88
CA VAL A 694 -4.21 44.04 -14.33
C VAL A 694 -3.05 44.65 -15.11
N SER A 695 -3.15 44.70 -16.45
CA SER A 695 -2.15 45.33 -17.31
C SER A 695 -1.99 46.82 -17.01
N ASP A 696 -3.09 47.55 -16.88
CA ASP A 696 -3.06 48.98 -16.56
C ASP A 696 -2.46 49.23 -15.17
N THR A 697 -2.77 48.38 -14.20
CA THR A 697 -2.18 48.45 -12.86
C THR A 697 -0.69 48.14 -12.89
N TYR A 698 -0.27 47.13 -13.65
CA TYR A 698 1.13 46.80 -13.88
C TYR A 698 1.92 47.99 -14.46
N HIS A 699 1.40 48.66 -15.49
CA HIS A 699 2.07 49.83 -16.09
C HIS A 699 2.17 50.99 -15.11
N ARG A 700 1.10 51.29 -14.36
CA ARG A 700 1.10 52.34 -13.33
C ARG A 700 2.14 52.08 -12.23
N VAL A 701 2.27 50.83 -11.77
CA VAL A 701 3.26 50.45 -10.75
C VAL A 701 4.68 50.53 -11.32
N HIS A 702 4.88 50.16 -12.59
CA HIS A 702 6.16 50.26 -13.27
C HIS A 702 6.62 51.71 -13.45
N ASP A 703 5.72 52.63 -13.81
CA ASP A 703 6.03 54.05 -13.89
C ASP A 703 6.39 54.62 -12.50
N GLN A 704 5.72 54.16 -11.45
CA GLN A 704 6.03 54.55 -10.07
C GLN A 704 7.34 53.94 -9.54
N LEU A 705 7.74 52.76 -10.02
CA LEU A 705 9.07 52.17 -9.75
C LEU A 705 10.19 53.01 -10.36
N ARG A 706 9.93 53.74 -11.45
CA ARG A 706 10.90 54.63 -12.10
C ARG A 706 11.09 55.95 -11.34
N ASP A 707 10.00 56.51 -10.83
CA ASP A 707 9.97 57.87 -10.27
C ASP A 707 9.83 57.91 -8.73
N GLY A 708 9.75 56.75 -8.06
CA GLY A 708 9.43 56.59 -6.64
C GLY A 708 10.61 56.37 -5.69
N ASP A 709 10.28 56.15 -4.40
CA ASP A 709 11.26 55.93 -3.33
C ASP A 709 11.96 54.56 -3.46
N THR A 710 13.31 54.58 -3.38
CA THR A 710 14.16 53.39 -3.50
C THR A 710 13.91 52.37 -2.39
N SER A 711 13.41 52.81 -1.23
CA SER A 711 13.09 51.94 -0.09
C SER A 711 11.96 50.94 -0.39
N ALA A 712 10.96 51.31 -1.20
CA ALA A 712 9.81 50.47 -1.54
C ALA A 712 10.03 49.57 -2.77
N MET A 713 11.21 49.65 -3.40
CA MET A 713 11.47 49.01 -4.68
C MET A 713 11.37 47.48 -4.62
N SER A 714 11.86 46.86 -3.55
CA SER A 714 11.83 45.39 -3.36
C SER A 714 10.39 44.86 -3.29
N VAL A 715 9.53 45.45 -2.46
CA VAL A 715 8.13 45.01 -2.31
C VAL A 715 7.31 45.29 -3.57
N LEU A 716 7.63 46.37 -4.31
CA LEU A 716 6.98 46.68 -5.58
C LEU A 716 7.37 45.69 -6.69
N TYR A 717 8.60 45.18 -6.70
CA TYR A 717 8.98 44.08 -7.61
C TYR A 717 8.19 42.81 -7.35
N VAL A 718 8.01 42.45 -6.07
CA VAL A 718 7.17 41.32 -5.67
C VAL A 718 5.74 41.54 -6.13
N TYR A 719 5.19 42.74 -5.87
CA TYR A 719 3.84 43.10 -6.29
C TYR A 719 3.65 43.03 -7.81
N VAL A 720 4.62 43.51 -8.58
CA VAL A 720 4.64 43.39 -10.04
C VAL A 720 4.65 41.93 -10.49
N ASN A 721 5.47 41.08 -9.87
CA ASN A 721 5.51 39.67 -10.18
C ASN A 721 4.16 38.99 -9.89
N MET A 722 3.53 39.33 -8.76
CA MET A 722 2.19 38.85 -8.43
C MET A 722 1.17 39.23 -9.50
N LEU A 723 1.18 40.47 -9.98
CA LEU A 723 0.26 40.95 -11.04
C LEU A 723 0.49 40.19 -12.36
N GLN A 724 1.74 39.97 -12.77
CA GLN A 724 2.06 39.23 -13.99
C GLN A 724 1.58 37.77 -13.92
N GLU A 725 1.89 37.07 -12.84
CA GLU A 725 1.48 35.67 -12.65
C GLU A 725 -0.05 35.55 -12.50
N THR A 726 -0.69 36.57 -11.91
CA THR A 726 -2.15 36.70 -11.87
C THR A 726 -2.74 36.84 -13.27
N GLN A 727 -2.15 37.66 -14.13
CA GLN A 727 -2.60 37.83 -15.52
C GLN A 727 -2.51 36.51 -16.32
N GLU A 728 -1.42 35.76 -16.14
CA GLU A 728 -1.25 34.43 -16.75
C GLU A 728 -2.23 33.39 -16.18
N MET A 729 -2.59 33.51 -14.91
CA MET A 729 -3.63 32.68 -14.29
C MET A 729 -4.99 32.94 -14.94
N VAL A 730 -5.39 34.20 -15.11
CA VAL A 730 -6.63 34.57 -15.81
C VAL A 730 -6.61 34.13 -17.27
N SER A 731 -5.46 34.24 -17.95
CA SER A 731 -5.25 33.70 -19.30
C SER A 731 -5.50 32.19 -19.37
N SER A 732 -5.07 31.46 -18.34
CA SER A 732 -5.29 30.02 -18.21
C SER A 732 -6.76 29.66 -17.95
N ILE A 733 -7.47 30.42 -17.11
CA ILE A 733 -8.92 30.28 -16.89
C ILE A 733 -9.69 30.51 -18.21
N ARG A 734 -9.32 31.55 -18.95
CA ARG A 734 -9.95 31.84 -20.24
C ARG A 734 -9.77 30.73 -21.27
N LYS A 735 -8.57 30.13 -21.33
CA LYS A 735 -8.28 28.96 -22.19
C LYS A 735 -9.04 27.72 -21.71
N TYR A 736 -9.14 27.52 -20.40
CA TYR A 736 -9.92 26.46 -19.77
C TYR A 736 -11.39 26.53 -20.15
N LEU A 737 -12.02 27.71 -20.05
CA LEU A 737 -13.43 27.92 -20.42
C LEU A 737 -13.73 27.48 -21.87
N ARG A 738 -12.80 27.76 -22.80
CA ARG A 738 -12.90 27.27 -24.19
C ARG A 738 -12.79 25.74 -24.27
N ALA A 739 -11.85 25.14 -23.55
CA ALA A 739 -11.66 23.70 -23.52
C ALA A 739 -12.90 23.00 -22.94
N PHE A 740 -13.45 23.52 -21.85
CA PHE A 740 -14.66 23.02 -21.21
C PHE A 740 -15.87 23.03 -22.16
N ALA A 741 -16.07 24.15 -22.88
CA ALA A 741 -17.11 24.26 -23.89
C ALA A 741 -16.97 23.18 -24.98
N LYS A 742 -15.75 23.05 -25.54
CA LYS A 742 -15.44 22.12 -26.62
C LYS A 742 -15.47 20.65 -26.22
N LEU A 743 -15.24 20.35 -24.94
CA LEU A 743 -15.44 19.00 -24.42
C LEU A 743 -16.92 18.62 -24.49
N ARG A 744 -17.84 19.53 -24.13
CA ARG A 744 -19.28 19.25 -24.13
C ARG A 744 -19.89 19.31 -25.53
N ASP A 745 -19.54 20.34 -26.30
CA ASP A 745 -19.96 20.52 -27.69
C ASP A 745 -18.73 20.82 -28.57
N SER A 746 -18.36 19.86 -29.41
CA SER A 746 -17.21 20.01 -30.31
C SER A 746 -17.42 21.04 -31.41
N GLU A 747 -18.67 21.40 -31.72
CA GLU A 747 -18.99 22.45 -32.69
C GLU A 747 -18.99 23.85 -32.08
N PHE A 748 -18.91 23.98 -30.75
CA PHE A 748 -18.97 25.27 -30.07
C PHE A 748 -18.02 26.33 -30.66
N ARG A 749 -18.56 27.48 -31.08
CA ARG A 749 -17.75 28.62 -31.57
C ARG A 749 -18.07 29.86 -30.75
N THR A 750 -17.05 30.52 -30.22
CA THR A 750 -17.20 31.85 -29.59
C THR A 750 -17.44 32.99 -30.56
N ARG A 751 -17.34 32.75 -31.88
CA ARG A 751 -17.67 33.71 -32.93
C ARG A 751 -18.61 33.03 -33.93
N PRO A 752 -19.75 33.64 -34.31
CA PRO A 752 -20.64 33.07 -35.32
C PRO A 752 -19.87 32.88 -36.64
N ALA A 753 -20.18 31.79 -37.36
CA ALA A 753 -19.60 31.56 -38.68
C ALA A 753 -20.01 32.71 -39.60
N LYS A 754 -19.05 33.30 -40.35
CA LYS A 754 -19.40 34.19 -41.46
C LYS A 754 -20.29 33.39 -42.40
N ILE A 755 -21.53 33.84 -42.58
CA ILE A 755 -22.42 33.35 -43.63
C ILE A 755 -21.70 33.67 -44.94
N VAL A 756 -21.10 32.65 -45.56
CA VAL A 756 -20.68 32.77 -46.95
C VAL A 756 -21.97 32.69 -47.74
N MET A 757 -22.52 33.86 -48.08
CA MET A 757 -23.58 33.93 -49.09
C MET A 757 -23.02 33.27 -50.36
N PRO A 758 -23.70 32.28 -50.95
CA PRO A 758 -23.28 31.75 -52.23
C PRO A 758 -23.32 32.89 -53.25
N THR A 759 -22.18 33.19 -53.86
CA THR A 759 -22.14 34.03 -55.06
C THR A 759 -22.96 33.34 -56.14
N VAL A 760 -24.02 34.01 -56.58
CA VAL A 760 -24.92 33.59 -57.66
C VAL A 760 -24.16 33.42 -58.96
#